data_AF-A0AAU5FVK8-F1
#
_entry.id   AF-A0AAU5FVK8-F1
#
_cell.length_a   1.000
_cell.length_b   1.000
_cell.length_c   1.000
_cell.angle_alpha   90.00
_cell.angle_beta   90.00
_cell.angle_gamma   90.00
#
_symmetry.space_group_name_H-M   'P 1'
#
loop_
_entity.id
_entity.type
_entity.pdbx_description
1 polymer ?
#
loop_
_entity_poly.entity_id
_entity_poly.type
_entity_poly.pdbx_seq_one_letter_code
_entity_poly.pdbx_strand_id
1 'polypeptide(L)'
;MRHDRTRRASRIGARLKALCALIGVAALMSVALPALTAQAAAPRVLHVAKNGNDANSGTQASPYLSVNRAAQEAQPGDTVMVHAGLYRETVKPARGGTDESHRITYTNAGDGEVVIKGSEEINSWVKSSGNVWSVTLPNSWFGSWNPYAQGQPNGGGGGTFAGYNAGDVYLDETAYNEKPALSNVQSTANTWYSEVGSSNTTIWANFSGADPNARLGEINVRRQIFAPDVWGLGYITVNGFTIKHAANTYSDFPDSPDRRQAGAISVYGGLKWIIQNNIVVNARTIGIDIGLSNDTWAGNRPGTPRTDFHDTSKYGSHIVRNNYIAKCGQSGIAGVFSWHSQILYNMIEDTNYRNEFSGAETAPIKVHYMNEGLIKGNYVKNSKGGNSAGIWTDWGNQNVRITGNIVMNSPWGYYAEAVHGPILVDNNVFIGNSDIRTLDATGIVFANNLFLDNGRVNTDGSGRDAYYFQPGTMNETTALTSPQKFFWYNNLVQGTTLPDSATDKTQVKEGNFSNVISNARYTATNTQMSLSFDLDASGIKGLTPVTQSRVGVIPRANQSIAADVTTDFFGAAVNTGSVMAGPFAGAHNGTNSFALWPPAGQTVPKPPEPPAGTPVNLSLNANAKATASYQDGTLTAANAIDGNPSTRWSSDHSNDNNAWIQIDLGSTYTLSTAVLSWEAAYAKGYKIQVSDDATHWTDAYSTTTGQGGTETVTVNKSGRYVRMQGVTPATQYGYSLYEFEIYGTPAGATGSGPTFYGDANYGGTAVTLGAGNYDLPQLQAAGIANDSISSIKVPAGYTVTAYADGGFTGTQWTFTADNPNLTTTGNNDAISSLRVTGGGTGGTAGPGDSGGSALRSRANSLYVTAGSSPLVANASTLTAAQRFDLVHLDTDNVAIRAHANNQYVSADNAGAAALIANRPTAGAWETFHLVTNPNGTVSLQAAVNGKYVTAENGGAQPLIANRDSIGPWEQFDLTA
;
A
#
# COMPACT_ATOMS: atom_id res chain seq x y z
N MET A 1 66.17 -24.77 -43.39
CA MET A 1 66.31 -26.20 -43.77
C MET A 1 64.99 -26.87 -43.41
N ARG A 2 64.11 -27.05 -44.40
CA ARG A 2 63.83 -28.31 -45.14
C ARG A 2 62.97 -29.25 -44.29
N HIS A 3 61.65 -29.27 -44.53
CA HIS A 3 60.94 -30.07 -45.53
C HIS A 3 60.44 -31.40 -44.93
N ASP A 4 59.19 -31.70 -45.28
CA ASP A 4 58.64 -33.04 -45.46
C ASP A 4 57.89 -33.68 -44.28
N ARG A 5 56.56 -33.71 -44.41
CA ARG A 5 55.70 -34.84 -44.04
C ARG A 5 54.35 -34.69 -44.76
N THR A 6 54.38 -34.92 -46.06
CA THR A 6 53.22 -35.49 -46.79
C THR A 6 53.55 -36.93 -47.17
N ARG A 7 52.50 -37.74 -47.33
CA ARG A 7 52.49 -39.16 -47.77
C ARG A 7 52.60 -40.23 -46.67
N ARG A 8 51.44 -40.47 -46.03
CA ARG A 8 50.84 -41.81 -46.01
C ARG A 8 49.32 -41.69 -46.19
N ALA A 9 48.94 -41.25 -47.38
CA ALA A 9 47.69 -41.65 -47.99
C ALA A 9 47.88 -43.07 -48.54
N SER A 10 47.22 -44.06 -47.93
CA SER A 10 46.59 -45.20 -48.61
C SER A 10 46.12 -46.19 -47.54
N ARG A 11 44.90 -46.72 -47.73
CA ARG A 11 44.17 -47.68 -46.89
C ARG A 11 43.32 -47.04 -45.78
N ILE A 12 42.11 -46.62 -46.16
CA ILE A 12 40.83 -46.67 -45.41
C ILE A 12 39.67 -46.11 -46.29
N GLY A 13 39.96 -45.50 -47.44
CA GLY A 13 38.95 -45.02 -48.42
C GLY A 13 38.21 -46.09 -49.26
N ALA A 14 37.94 -47.29 -48.74
CA ALA A 14 37.35 -48.39 -49.53
C ALA A 14 36.11 -49.08 -48.90
N ARG A 15 35.44 -48.49 -47.90
CA ARG A 15 34.22 -49.09 -47.30
C ARG A 15 32.98 -48.20 -47.20
N LEU A 16 32.95 -46.99 -47.79
CA LEU A 16 31.79 -46.09 -47.72
C LEU A 16 31.12 -45.74 -49.08
N LYS A 17 31.41 -46.48 -50.16
CA LYS A 17 30.82 -46.24 -51.49
C LYS A 17 29.90 -47.36 -52.01
N ALA A 18 29.35 -48.21 -51.13
CA ALA A 18 28.49 -49.33 -51.52
C ALA A 18 27.13 -49.38 -50.80
N LEU A 19 26.60 -48.23 -50.35
CA LEU A 19 25.26 -48.15 -49.75
C LEU A 19 24.44 -46.95 -50.28
N CYS A 20 24.56 -46.67 -51.59
CA CYS A 20 23.79 -45.60 -52.27
C CYS A 20 23.03 -46.08 -53.52
N ALA A 21 22.79 -47.38 -53.72
CA ALA A 21 22.08 -47.85 -54.92
C ALA A 21 21.24 -49.11 -54.65
N LEU A 22 20.06 -48.92 -54.05
CA LEU A 22 18.91 -49.83 -53.88
C LEU A 22 18.13 -49.23 -52.70
N ILE A 23 17.27 -48.24 -52.89
CA ILE A 23 15.86 -48.43 -53.27
C ILE A 23 15.38 -47.12 -53.91
N GLY A 24 15.10 -47.17 -55.20
CA GLY A 24 14.32 -46.18 -55.91
C GLY A 24 13.24 -46.91 -56.69
N VAL A 25 12.06 -46.30 -56.74
CA VAL A 25 10.84 -46.65 -57.52
C VAL A 25 9.80 -47.53 -56.80
N ALA A 26 8.90 -46.87 -56.06
CA ALA A 26 7.45 -47.11 -56.12
C ALA A 26 6.68 -45.89 -55.55
N ALA A 27 5.88 -45.24 -56.41
CA ALA A 27 4.72 -44.35 -56.17
C ALA A 27 4.89 -43.16 -55.17
N LEU A 28 4.80 -41.88 -55.54
CA LEU A 28 3.74 -41.20 -56.31
C LEU A 28 2.31 -41.58 -55.84
N MET A 29 2.04 -41.41 -54.55
CA MET A 29 0.77 -40.85 -54.07
C MET A 29 1.08 -39.63 -53.21
N SER A 30 0.89 -38.47 -53.80
CA SER A 30 0.69 -37.21 -53.11
C SER A 30 -0.54 -37.33 -52.20
N VAL A 31 -0.34 -37.70 -50.94
CA VAL A 31 -1.27 -37.27 -49.90
C VAL A 31 -0.81 -35.87 -49.54
N ALA A 32 -1.40 -34.86 -50.19
CA ALA A 32 -1.45 -33.53 -49.62
C ALA A 32 -2.22 -33.68 -48.31
N LEU A 33 -1.51 -33.95 -47.21
CA LEU A 33 -2.02 -33.64 -45.90
C LEU A 33 -2.34 -32.15 -45.98
N PRO A 34 -3.60 -31.71 -45.78
CA PRO A 34 -3.81 -30.31 -45.58
C PRO A 34 -2.86 -29.94 -44.46
N ALA A 35 -2.03 -28.91 -44.66
CA ALA A 35 -1.46 -28.21 -43.53
C ALA A 35 -2.69 -27.85 -42.69
N LEU A 36 -2.93 -28.61 -41.62
CA LEU A 36 -3.81 -28.16 -40.57
C LEU A 36 -3.11 -26.89 -40.11
N THR A 37 -3.55 -25.77 -40.64
CA THR A 37 -3.42 -24.49 -39.98
C THR A 37 -4.00 -24.78 -38.60
N ALA A 38 -3.12 -25.00 -37.62
CA ALA A 38 -3.52 -25.12 -36.24
C ALA A 38 -4.26 -23.83 -35.94
N GLN A 39 -5.58 -23.89 -35.96
CA GLN A 39 -6.42 -22.80 -35.51
C GLN A 39 -5.91 -22.49 -34.10
N ALA A 40 -5.46 -21.26 -33.86
CA ALA A 40 -5.07 -20.85 -32.52
C ALA A 40 -6.23 -21.23 -31.58
N ALA A 41 -5.93 -22.06 -30.57
CA ALA A 41 -6.93 -22.47 -29.62
C ALA A 41 -7.57 -21.22 -28.99
N ALA A 42 -8.87 -21.27 -28.74
CA ALA A 42 -9.56 -20.12 -28.14
C ALA A 42 -8.90 -19.76 -26.80
N PRO A 43 -8.77 -18.45 -26.48
CA PRO A 43 -8.27 -17.98 -25.19
C PRO A 43 -8.92 -18.72 -24.02
N ARG A 44 -8.11 -19.21 -23.08
CA ARG A 44 -8.58 -19.95 -21.91
C ARG A 44 -8.54 -19.07 -20.67
N VAL A 45 -9.37 -19.43 -19.68
CA VAL A 45 -9.24 -18.93 -18.32
C VAL A 45 -8.69 -20.06 -17.47
N LEU A 46 -7.47 -19.90 -16.99
CA LEU A 46 -6.79 -20.81 -16.08
C LEU A 46 -7.04 -20.34 -14.65
N HIS A 47 -7.53 -21.21 -13.77
CA HIS A 47 -7.82 -20.89 -12.38
C HIS A 47 -6.76 -21.43 -11.44
N VAL A 48 -6.38 -20.62 -10.46
CA VAL A 48 -5.46 -20.96 -9.36
C VAL A 48 -6.16 -20.68 -8.04
N ALA A 49 -6.21 -21.66 -7.15
CA ALA A 49 -6.88 -21.52 -5.85
C ALA A 49 -6.21 -22.38 -4.77
N LYS A 50 -6.39 -22.00 -3.49
CA LYS A 50 -5.77 -22.70 -2.35
C LYS A 50 -6.27 -24.11 -2.09
N ASN A 51 -7.46 -24.44 -2.58
CA ASN A 51 -8.01 -25.80 -2.59
C ASN A 51 -7.68 -26.56 -3.90
N GLY A 52 -6.84 -26.01 -4.77
CA GLY A 52 -6.44 -26.61 -6.04
C GLY A 52 -5.34 -27.67 -5.91
N ASN A 53 -4.91 -28.20 -7.06
CA ASN A 53 -3.79 -29.14 -7.18
C ASN A 53 -3.06 -28.92 -8.52
N ASP A 54 -1.73 -28.90 -8.53
CA ASP A 54 -0.94 -28.64 -9.75
C ASP A 54 -0.99 -29.77 -10.79
N ALA A 55 -1.53 -30.93 -10.42
CA ALA A 55 -1.87 -32.01 -11.35
C ALA A 55 -3.23 -31.81 -12.05
N ASN A 56 -4.04 -30.83 -11.63
CA ASN A 56 -5.35 -30.55 -12.23
C ASN A 56 -5.22 -29.94 -13.63
N SER A 57 -6.36 -29.75 -14.30
CA SER A 57 -6.46 -29.17 -15.64
C SER A 57 -6.51 -27.63 -15.68
N GLY A 58 -6.53 -26.96 -14.52
CA GLY A 58 -6.58 -25.50 -14.44
C GLY A 58 -7.95 -24.89 -14.75
N THR A 59 -9.01 -25.68 -14.79
CA THR A 59 -10.38 -25.16 -14.97
C THR A 59 -10.94 -24.65 -13.65
N GLN A 60 -12.02 -23.86 -13.67
CA GLN A 60 -12.67 -23.39 -12.42
C GLN A 60 -13.05 -24.54 -11.47
N ALA A 61 -13.53 -25.67 -12.02
CA ALA A 61 -13.91 -26.85 -11.24
C ALA A 61 -12.71 -27.69 -10.79
N SER A 62 -11.54 -27.47 -11.36
CA SER A 62 -10.30 -28.20 -11.04
C SER A 62 -9.10 -27.26 -11.20
N PRO A 63 -8.95 -26.29 -10.29
CA PRO A 63 -7.93 -25.24 -10.40
C PRO A 63 -6.54 -25.79 -10.06
N TYR A 64 -5.50 -25.11 -10.54
CA TYR A 64 -4.14 -25.31 -10.05
C TYR A 64 -3.99 -24.82 -8.61
N LEU A 65 -2.95 -25.27 -7.92
CA LEU A 65 -2.62 -24.82 -6.56
C LEU A 65 -1.66 -23.62 -6.57
N SER A 66 -0.66 -23.64 -7.46
CA SER A 66 0.36 -22.59 -7.55
C SER A 66 0.13 -21.66 -8.74
N VAL A 67 0.47 -20.39 -8.55
CA VAL A 67 0.39 -19.41 -9.64
C VAL A 67 1.45 -19.72 -10.70
N ASN A 68 2.63 -20.17 -10.27
CA ASN A 68 3.70 -20.52 -11.17
C ASN A 68 3.36 -21.72 -12.06
N ARG A 69 2.60 -22.72 -11.58
CA ARG A 69 2.13 -23.81 -12.43
C ARG A 69 1.32 -23.30 -13.61
N ALA A 70 0.35 -22.42 -13.36
CA ALA A 70 -0.42 -21.77 -14.42
C ALA A 70 0.47 -20.93 -15.35
N ALA A 71 1.46 -20.21 -14.79
CA ALA A 71 2.42 -19.42 -15.55
C ALA A 71 3.30 -20.24 -16.52
N GLN A 72 3.58 -21.51 -16.19
CA GLN A 72 4.26 -22.43 -17.10
C GLN A 72 3.37 -22.89 -18.27
N GLU A 73 2.05 -22.95 -18.08
CA GLU A 73 1.12 -23.52 -19.06
C GLU A 73 0.39 -22.48 -19.91
N ALA A 74 0.28 -21.25 -19.43
CA ALA A 74 -0.38 -20.15 -20.12
C ALA A 74 0.17 -19.97 -21.55
N GLN A 75 -0.75 -19.71 -22.48
CA GLN A 75 -0.51 -19.43 -23.89
C GLN A 75 -0.98 -18.01 -24.23
N PRO A 76 -0.47 -17.40 -25.32
CA PRO A 76 -0.95 -16.09 -25.78
C PRO A 76 -2.48 -16.00 -25.84
N GLY A 77 -3.04 -14.95 -25.23
CA GLY A 77 -4.48 -14.74 -25.08
C GLY A 77 -5.09 -15.30 -23.78
N ASP A 78 -4.42 -16.22 -23.09
CA ASP A 78 -4.96 -16.80 -21.84
C ASP A 78 -5.03 -15.77 -20.70
N THR A 79 -6.01 -15.97 -19.82
CA THR A 79 -6.09 -15.30 -18.52
C THR A 79 -5.84 -16.31 -17.40
N VAL A 80 -4.86 -16.03 -16.53
CA VAL A 80 -4.64 -16.73 -15.26
C VAL A 80 -5.39 -15.97 -14.17
N MET A 81 -6.51 -16.51 -13.74
CA MET A 81 -7.35 -15.98 -12.67
C MET A 81 -6.96 -16.63 -11.34
N VAL A 82 -6.39 -15.83 -10.44
CA VAL A 82 -5.92 -16.28 -9.13
C VAL A 82 -6.94 -15.89 -8.08
N HIS A 83 -7.44 -16.88 -7.36
CA HIS A 83 -8.39 -16.72 -6.26
C HIS A 83 -7.68 -16.36 -4.96
N ALA A 84 -8.41 -15.70 -4.06
CA ALA A 84 -7.91 -15.20 -2.79
C ALA A 84 -7.06 -16.22 -2.00
N GLY A 85 -5.99 -15.73 -1.36
CA GLY A 85 -5.10 -16.55 -0.53
C GLY A 85 -3.63 -16.12 -0.54
N LEU A 86 -2.83 -16.78 0.30
CA LEU A 86 -1.40 -16.51 0.48
C LEU A 86 -0.50 -17.48 -0.27
N TYR A 87 0.16 -17.04 -1.34
CA TYR A 87 1.04 -17.82 -2.21
C TYR A 87 2.52 -17.49 -1.94
N ARG A 88 3.26 -18.45 -1.36
CA ARG A 88 4.68 -18.27 -1.02
C ARG A 88 5.56 -18.85 -2.12
N GLU A 89 5.67 -18.12 -3.23
CA GLU A 89 6.33 -18.62 -4.45
C GLU A 89 6.95 -17.49 -5.27
N THR A 90 7.74 -17.88 -6.28
CA THR A 90 8.13 -16.99 -7.39
C THR A 90 7.35 -17.41 -8.63
N VAL A 91 6.54 -16.49 -9.17
CA VAL A 91 5.82 -16.65 -10.43
C VAL A 91 6.77 -16.34 -11.59
N LYS A 92 6.96 -17.32 -12.47
CA LYS A 92 7.90 -17.26 -13.59
C LYS A 92 7.16 -17.49 -14.91
N PRO A 93 6.58 -16.47 -15.54
CA PRO A 93 5.97 -16.61 -16.86
C PRO A 93 6.94 -17.30 -17.83
N ALA A 94 6.52 -18.41 -18.42
CA ALA A 94 7.35 -19.14 -19.39
C ALA A 94 7.27 -18.52 -20.80
N ARG A 95 6.22 -17.74 -21.06
CA ARG A 95 5.85 -17.17 -22.35
C ARG A 95 5.20 -15.81 -22.16
N GLY A 96 5.25 -14.98 -23.20
CA GLY A 96 4.50 -13.74 -23.32
C GLY A 96 3.33 -13.88 -24.30
N GLY A 97 2.51 -12.83 -24.39
CA GLY A 97 1.52 -12.70 -25.47
C GLY A 97 2.17 -12.35 -26.80
N THR A 98 1.39 -12.39 -27.89
CA THR A 98 1.86 -12.08 -29.25
C THR A 98 1.57 -10.65 -29.68
N ASP A 99 0.49 -10.05 -29.15
CA ASP A 99 0.02 -8.72 -29.46
C ASP A 99 -0.94 -8.20 -28.37
N GLU A 100 -1.45 -6.98 -28.52
CA GLU A 100 -2.36 -6.34 -27.56
C GLU A 100 -3.66 -7.12 -27.31
N SER A 101 -4.18 -7.81 -28.33
CA SER A 101 -5.41 -8.61 -28.24
C SER A 101 -5.18 -10.02 -27.69
N HIS A 102 -3.93 -10.49 -27.70
CA HIS A 102 -3.52 -11.81 -27.23
C HIS A 102 -2.48 -11.71 -26.11
N ARG A 103 -2.72 -10.80 -25.15
CA ARG A 103 -1.94 -10.69 -23.91
C ARG A 103 -2.10 -11.96 -23.06
N ILE A 104 -1.07 -12.32 -22.31
CA ILE A 104 -1.24 -13.24 -21.17
C ILE A 104 -1.54 -12.41 -19.94
N THR A 105 -2.71 -12.59 -19.35
CA THR A 105 -3.17 -11.76 -18.23
C THR A 105 -3.17 -12.56 -16.94
N TYR A 106 -2.39 -12.14 -15.95
CA TYR A 106 -2.44 -12.64 -14.58
C TYR A 106 -3.25 -11.66 -13.76
N THR A 107 -4.38 -12.10 -13.21
CA THR A 107 -5.30 -11.22 -12.49
C THR A 107 -5.86 -11.85 -11.22
N ASN A 108 -6.09 -11.02 -10.21
CA ASN A 108 -6.93 -11.37 -9.07
C ASN A 108 -8.37 -11.63 -9.55
N ALA A 109 -9.00 -12.70 -9.04
CA ALA A 109 -10.36 -13.13 -9.35
C ALA A 109 -11.44 -12.19 -8.78
N GLY A 110 -11.12 -11.33 -7.82
CA GLY A 110 -12.03 -10.38 -7.19
C GLY A 110 -12.84 -10.95 -6.02
N ASP A 111 -12.48 -12.14 -5.52
CA ASP A 111 -13.11 -12.81 -4.38
C ASP A 111 -12.35 -12.61 -3.05
N GLY A 112 -11.33 -11.75 -3.06
CA GLY A 112 -10.55 -11.39 -1.88
C GLY A 112 -9.13 -10.94 -2.23
N GLU A 113 -8.26 -10.86 -1.23
CA GLU A 113 -6.86 -10.49 -1.44
C GLU A 113 -6.05 -11.71 -1.93
N VAL A 114 -5.26 -11.50 -2.99
CA VAL A 114 -4.28 -12.46 -3.47
C VAL A 114 -2.90 -11.95 -3.08
N VAL A 115 -2.30 -12.59 -2.08
CA VAL A 115 -0.98 -12.22 -1.56
C VAL A 115 0.06 -13.17 -2.10
N ILE A 116 1.12 -12.66 -2.74
CA ILE A 116 2.28 -13.46 -3.17
C ILE A 116 3.53 -12.97 -2.42
N LYS A 117 4.17 -13.87 -1.65
CA LYS A 117 5.27 -13.54 -0.75
C LYS A 117 6.59 -14.21 -1.12
N GLY A 118 7.67 -13.44 -1.02
CA GLY A 118 9.04 -13.96 -1.07
C GLY A 118 9.58 -14.47 0.27
N SER A 119 8.85 -14.26 1.35
CA SER A 119 9.20 -14.73 2.69
C SER A 119 8.56 -16.07 3.04
N GLU A 120 9.12 -16.70 4.06
CA GLU A 120 8.51 -17.83 4.78
C GLU A 120 8.28 -17.46 6.24
N GLU A 121 7.26 -18.08 6.84
CA GLU A 121 7.02 -17.99 8.27
C GLU A 121 7.98 -18.93 9.01
N ILE A 122 8.51 -18.43 10.13
CA ILE A 122 9.38 -19.18 11.03
C ILE A 122 8.71 -19.19 12.40
N ASN A 123 8.28 -20.38 12.82
CA ASN A 123 7.66 -20.65 14.12
C ASN A 123 8.55 -21.51 15.04
N SER A 124 9.83 -21.63 14.68
CA SER A 124 10.83 -22.46 15.35
C SER A 124 12.00 -21.64 15.91
N TRP A 125 11.78 -20.36 16.18
CA TRP A 125 12.77 -19.50 16.83
C TRP A 125 13.11 -20.03 18.22
N VAL A 126 14.40 -20.09 18.53
CA VAL A 126 14.91 -20.47 19.84
C VAL A 126 15.33 -19.22 20.59
N LYS A 127 14.85 -19.04 21.81
CA LYS A 127 15.25 -17.91 22.65
C LYS A 127 16.73 -18.02 23.00
N SER A 128 17.52 -17.03 22.57
CA SER A 128 18.97 -17.02 22.80
C SER A 128 19.31 -16.35 24.14
N SER A 129 19.00 -15.06 24.29
CA SER A 129 19.19 -14.32 25.54
C SER A 129 18.41 -13.00 25.53
N GLY A 130 17.85 -12.61 26.69
CA GLY A 130 17.03 -11.41 26.80
C GLY A 130 15.85 -11.42 25.81
N ASN A 131 15.81 -10.41 24.94
CA ASN A 131 14.82 -10.27 23.86
C ASN A 131 15.30 -10.84 22.52
N VAL A 132 16.49 -11.45 22.47
CA VAL A 132 17.07 -12.01 21.25
C VAL A 132 16.67 -13.47 21.09
N TRP A 133 16.17 -13.78 19.90
CA TRP A 133 15.85 -15.11 19.43
C TRP A 133 16.69 -15.46 18.22
N SER A 134 16.84 -16.75 17.93
CA SER A 134 17.61 -17.22 16.78
C SER A 134 16.95 -18.41 16.09
N VAL A 135 17.17 -18.54 14.79
CA VAL A 135 16.85 -19.73 14.03
C VAL A 135 18.09 -20.17 13.25
N THR A 136 18.35 -21.47 13.20
CA THR A 136 19.42 -22.05 12.38
C THR A 136 18.79 -22.99 11.36
N LEU A 137 19.02 -22.71 10.07
CA LEU A 137 18.49 -23.48 8.95
C LEU A 137 19.65 -24.04 8.10
N PRO A 138 19.54 -25.25 7.55
CA PRO A 138 20.54 -25.75 6.60
C PRO A 138 20.52 -24.89 5.33
N ASN A 139 21.68 -24.64 4.73
CA ASN A 139 21.79 -23.81 3.52
C ASN A 139 20.93 -24.35 2.37
N SER A 140 20.71 -25.68 2.31
CA SER A 140 19.83 -26.33 1.34
C SER A 140 18.36 -25.89 1.45
N TRP A 141 17.93 -25.37 2.60
CA TRP A 141 16.57 -24.88 2.81
C TRP A 141 16.25 -23.66 1.93
N PHE A 142 17.26 -22.83 1.64
CA PHE A 142 17.14 -21.68 0.72
C PHE A 142 17.28 -22.07 -0.77
N GLY A 143 17.57 -23.35 -1.06
CA GLY A 143 17.84 -23.81 -2.42
C GLY A 143 19.14 -23.23 -2.99
N SER A 144 19.13 -22.85 -4.27
CA SER A 144 20.32 -22.36 -4.98
C SER A 144 20.67 -20.91 -4.68
N TRP A 145 19.84 -20.19 -3.94
CA TRP A 145 20.01 -18.76 -3.67
C TRP A 145 19.66 -18.46 -2.21
N ASN A 146 20.68 -18.16 -1.40
CA ASN A 146 20.51 -17.84 0.01
C ASN A 146 20.65 -16.32 0.22
N PRO A 147 19.58 -15.60 0.59
CA PRO A 147 19.61 -14.14 0.77
C PRO A 147 20.65 -13.67 1.80
N TYR A 148 20.84 -14.45 2.85
CA TYR A 148 21.75 -14.13 3.96
C TYR A 148 23.23 -14.32 3.57
N ALA A 149 23.49 -15.00 2.45
CA ALA A 149 24.81 -15.14 1.85
C ALA A 149 25.09 -14.09 0.77
N GLN A 150 24.08 -13.32 0.34
CA GLN A 150 24.22 -12.31 -0.70
C GLN A 150 24.43 -10.93 -0.09
N GLY A 151 25.67 -10.42 -0.11
CA GLY A 151 25.96 -9.05 0.28
C GLY A 151 25.27 -8.04 -0.64
N GLN A 152 24.85 -6.90 -0.09
CA GLN A 152 24.25 -5.83 -0.89
C GLN A 152 25.34 -5.04 -1.62
N PRO A 153 25.33 -4.95 -2.95
CA PRO A 153 26.33 -4.15 -3.68
C PRO A 153 26.09 -2.65 -3.48
N ASN A 154 27.15 -1.87 -3.39
CA ASN A 154 27.09 -0.41 -3.38
C ASN A 154 26.66 0.10 -4.76
N GLY A 155 25.82 1.14 -4.79
CA GLY A 155 25.55 1.89 -6.01
C GLY A 155 26.80 2.66 -6.46
N GLY A 156 27.23 2.47 -7.72
CA GLY A 156 28.22 3.34 -8.37
C GLY A 156 29.70 3.18 -7.98
N GLY A 157 30.19 1.99 -7.59
CA GLY A 157 31.60 1.87 -7.17
C GLY A 157 32.19 0.47 -6.94
N GLY A 158 31.52 -0.61 -7.34
CA GLY A 158 32.09 -1.97 -7.33
C GLY A 158 32.37 -2.60 -5.95
N GLY A 159 31.97 -1.96 -4.85
CA GLY A 159 32.03 -2.52 -3.48
C GLY A 159 30.68 -3.04 -2.97
N THR A 160 30.63 -3.57 -1.76
CA THR A 160 29.39 -3.94 -1.04
C THR A 160 29.13 -3.02 0.13
N PHE A 161 27.86 -2.82 0.49
CA PHE A 161 27.50 -2.13 1.70
C PHE A 161 27.97 -2.99 2.88
N ALA A 162 28.79 -2.40 3.75
CA ALA A 162 29.36 -3.14 4.87
C ALA A 162 28.25 -3.54 5.86
N GLY A 163 28.08 -4.84 6.05
CA GLY A 163 27.14 -5.38 7.04
C GLY A 163 25.68 -5.42 6.60
N TYR A 164 25.38 -5.29 5.30
CA TYR A 164 24.03 -5.52 4.77
C TYR A 164 23.98 -6.64 3.74
N ASN A 165 22.97 -7.49 3.86
CA ASN A 165 22.69 -8.60 2.95
C ASN A 165 21.27 -8.52 2.34
N ALA A 166 20.97 -9.44 1.41
CA ALA A 166 19.68 -9.45 0.69
C ALA A 166 18.51 -9.98 1.54
N GLY A 167 18.82 -10.62 2.67
CA GLY A 167 17.85 -11.07 3.66
C GLY A 167 17.19 -9.94 4.42
N ASP A 168 16.16 -10.33 5.16
CA ASP A 168 15.41 -9.45 6.06
C ASP A 168 14.67 -10.32 7.08
N VAL A 169 14.28 -9.72 8.21
CA VAL A 169 13.47 -10.36 9.25
C VAL A 169 12.25 -9.49 9.49
N TYR A 170 11.09 -10.12 9.60
CA TYR A 170 9.81 -9.44 9.82
C TYR A 170 9.13 -9.97 11.08
N LEU A 171 8.47 -9.06 11.81
CA LEU A 171 7.46 -9.42 12.80
C LEU A 171 6.17 -8.69 12.43
N ASP A 172 5.10 -9.43 12.18
CA ASP A 172 3.80 -8.94 11.74
C ASP A 172 3.92 -7.89 10.61
N GLU A 173 4.56 -8.30 9.50
CA GLU A 173 4.83 -7.48 8.30
C GLU A 173 5.80 -6.30 8.51
N THR A 174 6.31 -6.07 9.72
CA THR A 174 7.27 -4.99 10.01
C THR A 174 8.70 -5.50 9.84
N ALA A 175 9.43 -4.94 8.88
CA ALA A 175 10.83 -5.27 8.64
C ALA A 175 11.75 -4.70 9.74
N TYR A 176 12.71 -5.50 10.18
CA TYR A 176 13.66 -5.13 11.24
C TYR A 176 14.97 -4.61 10.64
N ASN A 177 15.68 -3.72 11.35
CA ASN A 177 16.93 -3.17 10.82
C ASN A 177 18.08 -4.19 10.94
N GLU A 178 18.81 -4.41 9.86
CA GLU A 178 19.99 -5.27 9.89
C GLU A 178 21.14 -4.58 10.65
N LYS A 179 21.95 -5.37 11.35
CA LYS A 179 23.13 -4.92 12.09
C LYS A 179 24.37 -5.73 11.73
N PRO A 180 25.57 -5.13 11.80
CA PRO A 180 26.79 -5.79 11.36
C PRO A 180 27.29 -6.90 12.29
N ALA A 181 26.78 -7.00 13.53
CA ALA A 181 27.17 -8.02 14.49
C ALA A 181 26.06 -8.35 15.50
N LEU A 182 26.11 -9.56 16.08
CA LEU A 182 25.18 -10.02 17.12
C LEU A 182 25.14 -9.11 18.36
N SER A 183 26.27 -8.53 18.75
CA SER A 183 26.34 -7.61 19.90
C SER A 183 25.49 -6.35 19.70
N ASN A 184 25.34 -5.89 18.45
CA ASN A 184 24.45 -4.78 18.11
C ASN A 184 22.98 -5.19 18.24
N VAL A 185 22.63 -6.42 17.83
CA VAL A 185 21.27 -6.96 17.97
C VAL A 185 20.89 -7.12 19.44
N GLN A 186 21.82 -7.61 20.26
CA GLN A 186 21.60 -7.76 21.70
C GLN A 186 21.30 -6.44 22.41
N SER A 187 21.82 -5.33 21.90
CA SER A 187 21.68 -4.00 22.50
C SER A 187 20.60 -3.12 21.85
N THR A 188 20.05 -3.53 20.69
CA THR A 188 19.11 -2.70 19.92
C THR A 188 17.84 -3.48 19.59
N ALA A 189 16.70 -3.00 20.06
CA ALA A 189 15.38 -3.53 19.73
C ALA A 189 15.07 -3.47 18.22
N ASN A 190 14.24 -4.38 17.72
CA ASN A 190 13.77 -4.43 16.33
C ASN A 190 14.90 -4.48 15.30
N THR A 191 15.93 -5.27 15.61
CA THR A 191 17.09 -5.48 14.75
C THR A 191 17.40 -6.95 14.56
N TRP A 192 18.18 -7.27 13.53
CA TRP A 192 18.61 -8.63 13.24
C TRP A 192 20.04 -8.69 12.68
N TYR A 193 20.61 -9.88 12.70
CA TYR A 193 21.94 -10.23 12.19
C TYR A 193 21.94 -11.68 11.72
N SER A 194 22.81 -12.05 10.78
CA SER A 194 22.96 -13.44 10.35
C SER A 194 24.41 -13.84 10.15
N GLU A 195 24.70 -15.12 10.35
CA GLU A 195 25.95 -15.77 10.00
C GLU A 195 25.67 -16.93 9.04
N VAL A 196 26.41 -16.99 7.94
CA VAL A 196 26.35 -18.09 6.98
C VAL A 196 27.62 -18.92 7.13
N GLY A 197 27.47 -20.12 7.71
CA GLY A 197 28.50 -21.13 7.77
C GLY A 197 28.54 -22.01 6.51
N SER A 198 29.43 -23.01 6.51
CA SER A 198 29.59 -23.92 5.36
C SER A 198 28.35 -24.77 5.05
N SER A 199 27.55 -25.10 6.07
CA SER A 199 26.37 -25.97 5.94
C SER A 199 25.06 -25.32 6.37
N ASN A 200 25.12 -24.31 7.24
CA ASN A 200 23.95 -23.72 7.89
C ASN A 200 24.02 -22.20 7.87
N THR A 201 22.86 -21.57 7.91
CA THR A 201 22.65 -20.15 8.14
C THR A 201 21.97 -19.97 9.49
N THR A 202 22.53 -19.13 10.34
CA THR A 202 21.90 -18.74 11.61
C THR A 202 21.50 -17.28 11.55
N ILE A 203 20.28 -16.97 11.96
CA ILE A 203 19.71 -15.64 12.00
C ILE A 203 19.34 -15.34 13.44
N TRP A 204 19.74 -14.18 13.96
CA TRP A 204 19.37 -13.66 15.26
C TRP A 204 18.54 -12.39 15.09
N ALA A 205 17.48 -12.24 15.88
CA ALA A 205 16.67 -11.03 15.89
C ALA A 205 16.23 -10.67 17.31
N ASN A 206 16.21 -9.36 17.60
CA ASN A 206 15.73 -8.81 18.85
C ASN A 206 14.27 -8.38 18.70
N PHE A 207 13.36 -9.22 19.18
CA PHE A 207 11.91 -9.03 19.06
C PHE A 207 11.32 -8.16 20.18
N SER A 208 12.15 -7.43 20.93
CA SER A 208 11.71 -6.41 21.89
C SER A 208 10.70 -6.91 22.94
N GLY A 209 10.81 -8.18 23.31
CA GLY A 209 9.94 -8.85 24.29
C GLY A 209 8.77 -9.63 23.68
N ALA A 210 8.52 -9.49 22.38
CA ALA A 210 7.56 -10.34 21.68
C ALA A 210 8.10 -11.76 21.51
N ASP A 211 7.18 -12.73 21.54
CA ASP A 211 7.47 -14.11 21.15
C ASP A 211 7.20 -14.27 19.64
N PRO A 212 8.25 -14.45 18.82
CA PRO A 212 8.11 -14.57 17.37
C PRO A 212 7.50 -15.90 16.91
N ASN A 213 7.34 -16.90 17.79
CA ASN A 213 6.65 -18.15 17.47
C ASN A 213 5.14 -18.06 17.75
N ALA A 214 4.71 -17.10 18.57
CA ALA A 214 3.31 -16.82 18.87
C ALA A 214 2.72 -15.69 18.00
N ARG A 215 3.54 -15.10 17.14
CA ARG A 215 3.21 -14.00 16.22
C ARG A 215 3.72 -14.36 14.82
N LEU A 216 3.41 -13.54 13.82
CA LEU A 216 3.87 -13.78 12.46
C LEU A 216 5.34 -13.35 12.32
N GLY A 217 6.26 -14.23 12.73
CA GLY A 217 7.68 -14.10 12.47
C GLY A 217 8.03 -14.62 11.08
N GLU A 218 8.59 -13.79 10.21
CA GLU A 218 8.95 -14.19 8.84
C GLU A 218 10.39 -13.83 8.50
N ILE A 219 10.96 -14.56 7.53
CA ILE A 219 12.28 -14.28 6.98
C ILE A 219 12.22 -14.26 5.45
N ASN A 220 13.04 -13.42 4.82
CA ASN A 220 13.18 -13.38 3.37
C ASN A 220 13.81 -14.69 2.83
N VAL A 221 13.30 -15.17 1.68
CA VAL A 221 13.80 -16.39 1.03
C VAL A 221 14.04 -16.19 -0.46
N ARG A 222 13.08 -15.57 -1.17
CA ARG A 222 13.10 -15.48 -2.64
C ARG A 222 13.54 -14.09 -3.11
N ARG A 223 14.49 -14.05 -4.05
CA ARG A 223 15.02 -12.81 -4.65
C ARG A 223 13.93 -11.96 -5.31
N GLN A 224 13.06 -12.59 -6.11
CA GLN A 224 12.01 -11.94 -6.89
C GLN A 224 10.70 -12.72 -6.76
N ILE A 225 9.55 -12.06 -6.95
CA ILE A 225 8.23 -12.64 -6.70
C ILE A 225 7.48 -12.87 -8.01
N PHE A 226 7.51 -11.91 -8.92
CA PHE A 226 6.93 -12.05 -10.26
C PHE A 226 7.99 -11.64 -11.28
N ALA A 227 8.71 -12.62 -11.81
CA ALA A 227 9.82 -12.37 -12.73
C ALA A 227 10.02 -13.59 -13.64
N PRO A 228 10.08 -13.41 -14.96
CA PRO A 228 10.38 -14.52 -15.85
C PRO A 228 11.88 -14.89 -15.79
N ASP A 229 12.19 -16.16 -16.05
CA ASP A 229 13.56 -16.61 -16.32
C ASP A 229 13.94 -16.40 -17.80
N VAL A 230 12.94 -16.17 -18.66
CA VAL A 230 13.11 -15.94 -20.09
C VAL A 230 13.16 -14.44 -20.34
N TRP A 231 14.24 -13.99 -20.98
CA TRP A 231 14.41 -12.60 -21.37
C TRP A 231 13.45 -12.20 -22.50
N GLY A 232 12.94 -10.97 -22.49
CA GLY A 232 12.26 -10.40 -23.65
C GLY A 232 10.80 -10.81 -23.84
N LEU A 233 10.13 -11.32 -22.79
CA LEU A 233 8.72 -11.69 -22.91
C LEU A 233 7.83 -10.46 -23.17
N GLY A 234 6.98 -10.52 -24.19
CA GLY A 234 6.06 -9.45 -24.55
C GLY A 234 4.65 -9.61 -23.98
N TYR A 235 3.88 -8.52 -23.94
CA TYR A 235 2.42 -8.53 -23.80
C TYR A 235 1.89 -9.31 -22.59
N ILE A 236 2.49 -9.12 -21.42
CA ILE A 236 2.01 -9.68 -20.15
C ILE A 236 1.28 -8.59 -19.36
N THR A 237 0.16 -8.94 -18.73
CA THR A 237 -0.56 -8.10 -17.78
C THR A 237 -0.47 -8.70 -16.38
N VAL A 238 -0.13 -7.90 -15.38
CA VAL A 238 -0.10 -8.25 -13.95
C VAL A 238 -1.05 -7.31 -13.21
N ASN A 239 -2.16 -7.84 -12.71
CA ASN A 239 -3.29 -7.05 -12.22
C ASN A 239 -3.82 -7.50 -10.85
N GLY A 240 -3.82 -6.60 -9.86
CA GLY A 240 -4.61 -6.80 -8.64
C GLY A 240 -3.96 -7.66 -7.55
N PHE A 241 -2.63 -7.86 -7.57
CA PHE A 241 -1.93 -8.68 -6.59
C PHE A 241 -1.30 -7.86 -5.47
N THR A 242 -1.21 -8.46 -4.28
CA THR A 242 -0.37 -7.99 -3.18
C THR A 242 0.95 -8.74 -3.18
N ILE A 243 2.03 -8.09 -3.59
CA ILE A 243 3.40 -8.63 -3.67
C ILE A 243 4.21 -8.13 -2.47
N LYS A 244 4.78 -9.05 -1.68
CA LYS A 244 5.56 -8.67 -0.49
C LYS A 244 6.87 -9.44 -0.32
N HIS A 245 7.79 -8.83 0.43
CA HIS A 245 8.97 -9.49 1.00
C HIS A 245 9.91 -10.07 -0.07
N ALA A 246 10.33 -9.23 -1.01
CA ALA A 246 11.32 -9.61 -2.01
C ALA A 246 12.73 -9.42 -1.43
N ALA A 247 13.57 -10.44 -1.55
CA ALA A 247 14.95 -10.43 -1.09
C ALA A 247 15.91 -9.96 -2.19
N ASN A 248 15.55 -8.91 -2.92
CA ASN A 248 16.35 -8.46 -4.05
C ASN A 248 17.62 -7.70 -3.63
N THR A 249 18.59 -7.70 -4.54
CA THR A 249 19.86 -7.00 -4.36
C THR A 249 19.76 -5.57 -4.85
N TYR A 250 20.53 -4.68 -4.23
CA TYR A 250 20.72 -3.32 -4.71
C TYR A 250 21.26 -3.39 -6.12
N SER A 251 20.72 -2.58 -7.01
CA SER A 251 21.01 -2.67 -8.44
C SER A 251 21.40 -1.32 -8.98
N ASP A 252 22.30 -1.31 -9.95
CA ASP A 252 22.69 -0.11 -10.68
C ASP A 252 22.85 -0.44 -12.17
N PHE A 253 23.69 0.30 -12.89
CA PHE A 253 24.04 -0.03 -14.26
C PHE A 253 24.70 -1.43 -14.33
N PRO A 254 24.17 -2.40 -15.10
CA PRO A 254 24.58 -3.79 -15.00
C PRO A 254 25.97 -4.08 -15.59
N ASP A 255 27.05 -3.81 -14.87
CA ASP A 255 28.38 -4.26 -15.29
C ASP A 255 28.70 -5.72 -14.90
N SER A 256 27.78 -6.38 -14.17
CA SER A 256 27.81 -7.81 -13.86
C SER A 256 26.39 -8.37 -13.60
N PRO A 257 26.19 -9.70 -13.70
CA PRO A 257 24.90 -10.35 -13.40
C PRO A 257 24.37 -10.07 -11.98
N ASP A 258 25.25 -9.86 -11.01
CA ASP A 258 24.87 -9.60 -9.61
C ASP A 258 24.30 -8.19 -9.40
N ARG A 259 24.59 -7.28 -10.32
CA ARG A 259 24.15 -5.87 -10.30
C ARG A 259 22.98 -5.60 -11.24
N ARG A 260 22.46 -6.63 -11.92
CA ARG A 260 21.27 -6.52 -12.77
C ARG A 260 20.09 -5.99 -11.94
N GLN A 261 19.29 -5.11 -12.55
CA GLN A 261 18.02 -4.68 -11.96
C GLN A 261 17.12 -5.90 -11.73
N ALA A 262 16.73 -6.08 -10.47
CA ALA A 262 15.85 -7.14 -10.04
C ALA A 262 14.83 -6.56 -9.05
N GLY A 263 13.60 -6.36 -9.49
CA GLY A 263 12.49 -5.92 -8.65
C GLY A 263 11.77 -7.09 -7.97
N ALA A 264 10.86 -6.78 -7.06
CA ALA A 264 9.85 -7.75 -6.61
C ALA A 264 8.99 -8.22 -7.80
N ILE A 265 8.64 -7.28 -8.68
CA ILE A 265 8.14 -7.53 -10.05
C ILE A 265 9.23 -7.10 -11.04
N SER A 266 9.58 -7.95 -12.00
CA SER A 266 10.55 -7.61 -13.08
C SER A 266 10.03 -8.01 -14.44
N VAL A 267 10.20 -7.10 -15.42
CA VAL A 267 9.89 -7.39 -16.83
C VAL A 267 11.01 -8.16 -17.55
N TYR A 268 12.25 -8.09 -17.03
CA TYR A 268 13.44 -8.76 -17.56
C TYR A 268 13.61 -8.55 -19.08
N GLY A 269 13.65 -7.27 -19.48
CA GLY A 269 13.74 -6.85 -20.89
C GLY A 269 12.50 -7.10 -21.74
N GLY A 270 11.34 -7.32 -21.11
CA GLY A 270 10.09 -7.54 -21.80
C GLY A 270 9.62 -6.38 -22.68
N LEU A 271 8.51 -6.61 -23.40
CA LEU A 271 7.87 -5.64 -24.28
C LEU A 271 6.40 -5.43 -23.90
N LYS A 272 5.94 -4.19 -23.77
CA LYS A 272 4.51 -3.85 -23.62
C LYS A 272 3.80 -4.53 -22.45
N TRP A 273 4.50 -4.72 -21.33
CA TRP A 273 3.85 -5.18 -20.11
C TRP A 273 2.87 -4.14 -19.57
N ILE A 274 1.79 -4.60 -18.93
CA ILE A 274 0.90 -3.77 -18.12
C ILE A 274 1.01 -4.26 -16.68
N ILE A 275 1.50 -3.43 -15.77
CA ILE A 275 1.59 -3.72 -14.34
C ILE A 275 0.66 -2.74 -13.63
N GLN A 276 -0.47 -3.24 -13.13
CA GLN A 276 -1.51 -2.36 -12.62
C GLN A 276 -2.27 -2.85 -11.38
N ASN A 277 -2.81 -1.91 -10.61
CA ASN A 277 -3.65 -2.20 -9.45
C ASN A 277 -2.99 -3.16 -8.44
N ASN A 278 -1.66 -3.22 -8.41
CA ASN A 278 -0.94 -4.07 -7.48
C ASN A 278 -0.55 -3.29 -6.23
N ILE A 279 -0.38 -4.01 -5.13
CA ILE A 279 0.26 -3.55 -3.91
C ILE A 279 1.66 -4.19 -3.88
N VAL A 280 2.73 -3.41 -3.76
CA VAL A 280 4.11 -3.91 -3.68
C VAL A 280 4.79 -3.33 -2.45
N VAL A 281 5.07 -4.16 -1.44
CA VAL A 281 5.57 -3.68 -0.14
C VAL A 281 6.79 -4.48 0.33
N ASN A 282 7.71 -3.80 1.02
CA ASN A 282 8.85 -4.44 1.68
C ASN A 282 9.74 -5.22 0.69
N ALA A 283 9.98 -4.67 -0.50
CA ALA A 283 11.09 -5.12 -1.32
C ALA A 283 12.40 -4.66 -0.67
N ARG A 284 13.36 -5.57 -0.49
CA ARG A 284 14.67 -5.23 0.11
C ARG A 284 15.32 -4.07 -0.64
N THR A 285 15.17 -4.01 -1.97
CA THR A 285 15.62 -2.88 -2.81
C THR A 285 14.53 -2.34 -3.74
N ILE A 286 14.35 -2.89 -4.94
CA ILE A 286 13.45 -2.35 -5.98
C ILE A 286 12.05 -2.99 -5.88
N GLY A 287 10.98 -2.19 -5.88
CA GLY A 287 9.61 -2.69 -5.97
C GLY A 287 9.31 -3.27 -7.36
N ILE A 288 9.29 -2.42 -8.39
CA ILE A 288 9.00 -2.78 -9.77
C ILE A 288 10.18 -2.39 -10.66
N ASP A 289 10.70 -3.37 -11.39
CA ASP A 289 11.75 -3.20 -12.39
C ASP A 289 11.17 -3.32 -13.81
N ILE A 290 11.30 -2.23 -14.58
CA ILE A 290 10.90 -2.13 -15.99
C ILE A 290 12.10 -2.05 -16.93
N GLY A 291 13.29 -2.41 -16.46
CA GLY A 291 14.54 -2.34 -17.20
C GLY A 291 14.79 -3.54 -18.12
N LEU A 292 15.87 -3.41 -18.90
CA LEU A 292 16.31 -4.41 -19.86
C LEU A 292 16.96 -5.65 -19.22
N SER A 293 17.67 -5.42 -18.11
CA SER A 293 18.22 -6.43 -17.21
C SER A 293 19.00 -7.60 -17.87
N ASN A 294 19.75 -7.40 -18.96
CA ASN A 294 20.53 -8.48 -19.62
C ASN A 294 22.04 -8.50 -19.28
N ASP A 295 22.60 -9.72 -19.17
CA ASP A 295 23.99 -9.97 -18.75
C ASP A 295 25.05 -9.64 -19.83
N THR A 296 24.63 -9.58 -21.10
CA THR A 296 25.51 -9.20 -22.23
C THR A 296 25.93 -7.72 -22.19
N TRP A 297 25.40 -6.94 -21.23
CA TRP A 297 25.70 -5.53 -21.05
C TRP A 297 26.97 -5.26 -20.23
N ALA A 298 27.59 -6.28 -19.60
CA ALA A 298 28.86 -6.12 -18.87
C ALA A 298 30.01 -5.51 -19.71
N GLY A 299 29.88 -5.50 -21.05
CA GLY A 299 30.82 -4.88 -22.00
C GLY A 299 30.41 -3.55 -22.63
N ASN A 300 29.22 -3.01 -22.36
CA ASN A 300 28.65 -1.85 -23.09
C ASN A 300 28.49 -0.59 -22.23
N ARG A 301 29.55 -0.27 -21.48
CA ARG A 301 29.65 1.06 -20.86
C ARG A 301 29.49 2.15 -21.92
N PRO A 302 28.94 3.31 -21.54
CA PRO A 302 29.14 4.57 -22.24
C PRO A 302 30.53 4.67 -22.93
N GLY A 303 30.58 4.73 -24.26
CA GLY A 303 31.82 4.92 -25.04
C GLY A 303 32.25 3.75 -25.95
N THR A 304 31.55 2.61 -25.95
CA THR A 304 31.74 1.53 -26.93
C THR A 304 30.62 1.51 -27.98
N PRO A 305 30.87 1.13 -29.25
CA PRO A 305 29.81 0.97 -30.25
C PRO A 305 28.80 -0.11 -29.82
N ARG A 306 27.54 0.28 -29.60
CA ARG A 306 26.44 -0.60 -29.17
C ARG A 306 25.74 -1.16 -30.40
N THR A 307 25.61 -2.49 -30.54
CA THR A 307 25.03 -3.11 -31.76
C THR A 307 23.61 -3.66 -31.60
N ASP A 308 23.14 -3.93 -30.36
CA ASP A 308 21.94 -4.75 -30.14
C ASP A 308 20.80 -4.07 -29.35
N PHE A 309 20.93 -2.78 -28.99
CA PHE A 309 20.00 -2.03 -28.10
C PHE A 309 19.21 -0.93 -28.84
N HIS A 310 18.98 -1.12 -30.14
CA HIS A 310 18.35 -0.14 -31.01
C HIS A 310 17.06 -0.66 -31.64
N ASP A 311 16.35 -1.56 -30.93
CA ASP A 311 15.15 -2.21 -31.42
C ASP A 311 14.01 -2.18 -30.40
N THR A 312 13.26 -1.07 -30.39
CA THR A 312 12.05 -0.85 -29.58
C THR A 312 10.90 -1.77 -29.96
N SER A 313 11.03 -2.60 -30.99
CA SER A 313 10.07 -3.68 -31.26
C SER A 313 10.28 -4.91 -30.36
N LYS A 314 11.38 -4.95 -29.58
CA LYS A 314 11.74 -6.09 -28.73
C LYS A 314 11.63 -5.85 -27.23
N TYR A 315 11.65 -4.60 -26.77
CA TYR A 315 11.55 -4.26 -25.35
C TYR A 315 10.97 -2.87 -25.10
N GLY A 316 10.61 -2.57 -23.86
CA GLY A 316 10.06 -1.27 -23.45
C GLY A 316 8.57 -1.16 -23.73
N SER A 317 8.07 0.07 -23.86
CA SER A 317 6.65 0.41 -24.06
C SER A 317 5.73 -0.13 -22.96
N HIS A 318 6.24 -0.25 -21.73
CA HIS A 318 5.48 -0.75 -20.58
C HIS A 318 4.48 0.29 -20.07
N ILE A 319 3.43 -0.16 -19.40
CA ILE A 319 2.52 0.69 -18.63
C ILE A 319 2.55 0.20 -17.19
N VAL A 320 3.04 1.03 -16.28
CA VAL A 320 3.00 0.80 -14.83
C VAL A 320 2.01 1.79 -14.23
N ARG A 321 0.82 1.33 -13.85
CA ARG A 321 -0.24 2.25 -13.42
C ARG A 321 -1.06 1.82 -12.23
N ASN A 322 -1.55 2.80 -11.47
CA ASN A 322 -2.48 2.55 -10.38
C ASN A 322 -1.96 1.55 -9.32
N ASN A 323 -0.64 1.47 -9.11
CA ASN A 323 -0.07 0.59 -8.10
C ASN A 323 0.18 1.37 -6.80
N TYR A 324 0.05 0.70 -5.67
CA TYR A 324 0.56 1.16 -4.38
C TYR A 324 1.90 0.49 -4.11
N ILE A 325 2.96 1.27 -3.90
CA ILE A 325 4.32 0.78 -3.72
C ILE A 325 4.90 1.41 -2.47
N ALA A 326 5.36 0.62 -1.51
CA ALA A 326 5.85 1.15 -0.24
C ALA A 326 7.02 0.39 0.36
N LYS A 327 7.77 1.08 1.23
CA LYS A 327 8.80 0.46 2.09
C LYS A 327 9.88 -0.30 1.29
N CYS A 328 10.18 0.16 0.09
CA CYS A 328 11.20 -0.42 -0.79
C CYS A 328 12.56 0.21 -0.46
N GLY A 329 13.63 -0.59 -0.29
CA GLY A 329 14.92 -0.06 0.16
C GLY A 329 15.67 0.83 -0.84
N GLN A 330 15.41 0.71 -2.14
CA GLN A 330 16.11 1.46 -3.18
C GLN A 330 15.16 2.31 -4.02
N SER A 331 14.19 1.67 -4.67
CA SER A 331 13.26 2.33 -5.59
C SER A 331 11.88 1.71 -5.52
N GLY A 332 10.84 2.52 -5.68
CA GLY A 332 9.51 2.01 -5.97
C GLY A 332 9.47 1.44 -7.37
N ILE A 333 9.86 2.24 -8.36
CA ILE A 333 9.97 1.87 -9.78
C ILE A 333 11.36 2.23 -10.30
N ALA A 334 12.06 1.27 -10.87
CA ALA A 334 13.37 1.47 -11.51
C ALA A 334 13.35 0.94 -12.95
N GLY A 335 14.14 1.54 -13.85
CA GLY A 335 14.31 0.97 -15.18
C GLY A 335 15.42 1.60 -16.01
N VAL A 336 16.32 0.76 -16.51
CA VAL A 336 17.37 1.09 -17.46
C VAL A 336 16.95 0.58 -18.85
N PHE A 337 16.93 1.47 -19.85
CA PHE A 337 16.45 1.23 -21.23
C PHE A 337 14.97 0.84 -21.33
N SER A 338 14.10 1.59 -20.66
CA SER A 338 12.65 1.40 -20.66
C SER A 338 11.92 2.31 -21.67
N TRP A 339 12.43 2.40 -22.89
CA TRP A 339 11.94 3.28 -23.97
C TRP A 339 10.40 3.23 -24.15
N HIS A 340 9.73 4.34 -24.45
CA HIS A 340 8.25 4.50 -24.59
C HIS A 340 7.41 4.09 -23.38
N SER A 341 8.02 3.76 -22.24
CA SER A 341 7.24 3.30 -21.09
C SER A 341 6.46 4.45 -20.45
N GLN A 342 5.42 4.09 -19.70
CA GLN A 342 4.52 5.01 -19.03
C GLN A 342 4.40 4.62 -17.55
N ILE A 343 4.65 5.56 -16.66
CA ILE A 343 4.53 5.41 -15.21
C ILE A 343 3.40 6.34 -14.76
N LEU A 344 2.21 5.79 -14.52
CA LEU A 344 0.97 6.54 -14.43
C LEU A 344 0.24 6.34 -13.10
N TYR A 345 -0.07 7.41 -12.38
CA TYR A 345 -1.03 7.37 -11.27
C TYR A 345 -0.68 6.38 -10.15
N ASN A 346 0.60 6.09 -9.93
CA ASN A 346 1.03 5.23 -8.84
C ASN A 346 1.14 6.03 -7.53
N MET A 347 0.86 5.38 -6.40
CA MET A 347 1.19 5.87 -5.06
C MET A 347 2.50 5.20 -4.62
N ILE A 348 3.52 5.98 -4.31
CA ILE A 348 4.84 5.48 -3.90
C ILE A 348 5.27 6.18 -2.60
N GLU A 349 5.46 5.42 -1.53
CA GLU A 349 5.88 5.98 -0.24
C GLU A 349 7.01 5.21 0.45
N ASP A 350 7.67 5.87 1.40
CA ASP A 350 8.64 5.27 2.30
C ASP A 350 9.78 4.53 1.57
N THR A 351 10.25 5.11 0.46
CA THR A 351 11.42 4.58 -0.24
C THR A 351 12.67 4.82 0.58
N ASN A 352 13.45 3.77 0.80
CA ASN A 352 14.63 3.73 1.65
C ASN A 352 14.39 4.23 3.09
N TYR A 353 13.18 4.02 3.63
CA TYR A 353 12.76 4.57 4.93
C TYR A 353 13.64 4.15 6.13
N ARG A 354 14.29 2.98 6.06
CA ARG A 354 15.26 2.51 7.07
C ARG A 354 16.65 3.14 6.93
N ASN A 355 16.90 3.86 5.84
CA ASN A 355 18.17 4.51 5.53
C ASN A 355 19.38 3.54 5.58
N GLU A 356 19.14 2.26 5.23
CA GLU A 356 20.18 1.23 5.19
C GLU A 356 21.04 1.39 3.93
N PHE A 357 20.49 1.98 2.86
CA PHE A 357 21.18 2.21 1.60
C PHE A 357 21.42 3.70 1.36
N SER A 358 22.55 4.06 0.77
CA SER A 358 22.92 5.47 0.52
C SER A 358 23.54 5.71 -0.86
N GLY A 359 23.40 4.74 -1.77
CA GLY A 359 23.98 4.77 -3.10
C GLY A 359 23.25 5.71 -4.06
N ALA A 360 23.96 6.11 -5.12
CA ALA A 360 23.47 6.98 -6.19
C ALA A 360 22.45 6.30 -7.11
N GLU A 361 21.58 5.42 -6.59
CA GLU A 361 20.52 4.72 -7.34
C GLU A 361 19.18 4.69 -6.58
N THR A 362 19.08 5.46 -5.50
CA THR A 362 17.93 5.44 -4.60
C THR A 362 16.93 6.53 -5.00
N ALA A 363 15.77 6.15 -5.52
CA ALA A 363 14.66 7.09 -5.76
C ALA A 363 13.34 6.33 -5.91
N PRO A 364 12.20 6.83 -5.40
CA PRO A 364 10.88 6.27 -5.64
C PRO A 364 10.63 5.97 -7.13
N ILE A 365 11.04 6.88 -8.02
CA ILE A 365 11.11 6.63 -9.47
C ILE A 365 12.52 6.95 -9.96
N LYS A 366 13.26 5.94 -10.42
CA LYS A 366 14.56 6.12 -11.10
C LYS A 366 14.56 5.53 -12.49
N VAL A 367 14.92 6.34 -13.49
CA VAL A 367 14.96 5.87 -14.88
C VAL A 367 16.19 6.33 -15.65
N HIS A 368 16.69 5.42 -16.48
CA HIS A 368 17.79 5.64 -17.41
C HIS A 368 17.34 5.26 -18.81
N TYR A 369 17.59 6.12 -19.79
CA TYR A 369 17.21 5.85 -21.19
C TYR A 369 15.71 5.54 -21.39
N MET A 370 14.81 6.13 -20.61
CA MET A 370 13.35 6.01 -20.77
C MET A 370 12.85 7.01 -21.83
N ASN A 371 13.43 6.94 -23.02
CA ASN A 371 13.16 7.94 -24.05
C ASN A 371 11.74 7.87 -24.55
N GLU A 372 11.21 9.05 -24.90
CA GLU A 372 9.83 9.18 -25.35
C GLU A 372 8.82 8.63 -24.32
N GLY A 373 9.23 8.65 -23.04
CA GLY A 373 8.45 8.15 -21.91
C GLY A 373 7.53 9.20 -21.28
N LEU A 374 6.56 8.70 -20.50
CA LEU A 374 5.60 9.52 -19.76
C LEU A 374 5.59 9.14 -18.28
N ILE A 375 5.83 10.10 -17.40
CA ILE A 375 5.68 9.95 -15.95
C ILE A 375 4.56 10.89 -15.52
N LYS A 376 3.36 10.35 -15.27
CA LYS A 376 2.16 11.18 -15.08
C LYS A 376 1.36 10.83 -13.83
N GLY A 377 0.97 11.86 -13.07
CA GLY A 377 -0.07 11.71 -12.05
C GLY A 377 0.33 10.89 -10.81
N ASN A 378 1.61 10.59 -10.63
CA ASN A 378 2.08 9.78 -9.51
C ASN A 378 2.11 10.60 -8.23
N TYR A 379 1.84 9.96 -7.10
CA TYR A 379 1.97 10.55 -5.77
C TYR A 379 3.14 9.89 -5.04
N VAL A 380 4.21 10.65 -4.85
CA VAL A 380 5.46 10.23 -4.24
C VAL A 380 5.67 10.95 -2.91
N LYS A 381 5.89 10.21 -1.82
CA LYS A 381 6.19 10.82 -0.52
C LYS A 381 7.22 10.06 0.31
N ASN A 382 7.87 10.80 1.22
CA ASN A 382 8.71 10.24 2.30
C ASN A 382 9.87 9.37 1.81
N SER A 383 10.61 9.84 0.80
CA SER A 383 11.87 9.19 0.43
C SER A 383 12.99 9.58 1.41
N LYS A 384 13.91 8.66 1.72
CA LYS A 384 15.07 8.93 2.58
C LYS A 384 16.39 8.50 1.94
N GLY A 385 17.50 8.93 2.52
CA GLY A 385 18.86 8.66 2.05
C GLY A 385 19.54 9.91 1.49
N GLY A 386 20.79 10.17 1.91
CA GLY A 386 21.49 11.43 1.60
C GLY A 386 21.70 11.75 0.11
N ASN A 387 21.53 10.77 -0.79
CA ASN A 387 21.63 10.92 -2.25
C ASN A 387 20.37 10.40 -2.97
N SER A 388 19.19 10.61 -2.40
CA SER A 388 17.92 10.17 -3.00
C SER A 388 17.12 11.31 -3.61
N ALA A 389 16.47 11.05 -4.75
CA ALA A 389 15.49 11.95 -5.34
C ALA A 389 14.09 11.33 -5.33
N GLY A 390 13.03 12.12 -5.42
CA GLY A 390 11.65 11.66 -5.60
C GLY A 390 11.42 11.09 -7.00
N ILE A 391 11.76 11.87 -8.03
CA ILE A 391 11.84 11.43 -9.43
C ILE A 391 13.25 11.72 -9.95
N TRP A 392 13.93 10.71 -10.48
CA TRP A 392 15.28 10.81 -11.02
C TRP A 392 15.35 10.36 -12.48
N THR A 393 15.60 11.29 -13.40
CA THR A 393 15.98 10.99 -14.78
C THR A 393 17.49 11.07 -14.92
N ASP A 394 18.13 9.91 -15.02
CA ASP A 394 19.58 9.76 -14.96
C ASP A 394 20.08 9.18 -16.27
N TRP A 395 20.96 9.88 -17.00
CA TRP A 395 21.56 9.49 -18.28
C TRP A 395 20.60 9.15 -19.44
N GLY A 396 20.88 9.73 -20.61
CA GLY A 396 20.30 9.27 -21.88
C GLY A 396 18.82 9.54 -22.08
N ASN A 397 18.09 9.97 -21.04
CA ASN A 397 16.68 10.33 -21.09
C ASN A 397 16.46 11.53 -22.02
N GLN A 398 15.61 11.33 -23.02
CA GLN A 398 15.28 12.31 -24.06
C GLN A 398 13.81 12.19 -24.47
N ASN A 399 13.18 13.34 -24.75
CA ASN A 399 11.77 13.45 -25.10
C ASN A 399 10.82 12.92 -24.00
N VAL A 400 11.21 13.03 -22.73
CA VAL A 400 10.43 12.56 -21.57
C VAL A 400 9.50 13.67 -21.09
N ARG A 401 8.23 13.33 -20.84
CA ARG A 401 7.28 14.24 -20.17
C ARG A 401 6.97 13.77 -18.76
N ILE A 402 7.15 14.66 -17.79
CA ILE A 402 6.89 14.44 -16.37
C ILE A 402 5.78 15.40 -15.98
N THR A 403 4.54 14.90 -15.84
CA THR A 403 3.36 15.77 -15.72
C THR A 403 2.35 15.40 -14.65
N GLY A 404 1.83 16.36 -13.90
CA GLY A 404 0.76 16.09 -12.93
C GLY A 404 1.19 15.28 -11.70
N ASN A 405 2.49 15.14 -11.42
CA ASN A 405 2.95 14.37 -10.27
C ASN A 405 2.96 15.22 -9.00
N ILE A 406 2.75 14.57 -7.85
CA ILE A 406 2.93 15.15 -6.52
C ILE A 406 4.18 14.51 -5.93
N VAL A 407 5.17 15.30 -5.52
CA VAL A 407 6.40 14.80 -4.91
C VAL A 407 6.69 15.58 -3.63
N MET A 408 6.72 14.86 -2.51
CA MET A 408 6.91 15.47 -1.20
C MET A 408 7.92 14.76 -0.32
N ASN A 409 8.50 15.52 0.62
CA ASN A 409 9.36 15.01 1.69
C ASN A 409 10.48 14.08 1.17
N SER A 410 11.15 14.48 0.10
CA SER A 410 12.31 13.79 -0.45
C SER A 410 13.56 14.67 -0.34
N PRO A 411 14.77 14.08 -0.25
CA PRO A 411 16.00 14.87 -0.22
C PRO A 411 16.10 15.76 -1.46
N TRP A 412 15.85 15.19 -2.66
CA TRP A 412 15.67 15.97 -3.88
C TRP A 412 14.29 15.71 -4.48
N GLY A 413 13.42 16.72 -4.67
CA GLY A 413 12.08 16.51 -5.21
C GLY A 413 12.10 16.01 -6.67
N TYR A 414 12.99 16.59 -7.48
CA TYR A 414 13.30 16.10 -8.83
C TYR A 414 14.80 16.19 -9.05
N TYR A 415 15.36 15.19 -9.73
CA TYR A 415 16.75 15.16 -10.11
C TYR A 415 16.95 14.76 -11.58
N ALA A 416 17.56 15.64 -12.36
CA ALA A 416 18.04 15.32 -13.69
C ALA A 416 19.56 15.26 -13.71
N GLU A 417 20.14 14.13 -14.10
CA GLU A 417 21.60 13.95 -14.14
C GLU A 417 22.07 13.47 -15.52
N ALA A 418 23.11 14.13 -16.07
CA ALA A 418 23.77 13.73 -17.32
C ALA A 418 22.81 13.54 -18.51
N VAL A 419 21.85 14.45 -18.66
CA VAL A 419 20.83 14.44 -19.73
C VAL A 419 20.95 15.64 -20.67
N HIS A 420 20.57 15.44 -21.93
CA HIS A 420 20.61 16.48 -22.97
C HIS A 420 19.21 17.01 -23.36
N GLY A 421 18.14 16.30 -23.03
CA GLY A 421 16.77 16.69 -23.36
C GLY A 421 16.39 16.59 -24.86
N PRO A 422 15.18 17.04 -25.25
CA PRO A 422 14.25 17.81 -24.41
C PRO A 422 13.61 16.96 -23.31
N ILE A 423 13.46 17.52 -22.10
CA ILE A 423 12.61 16.96 -21.03
C ILE A 423 11.62 18.05 -20.61
N LEU A 424 10.34 17.72 -20.56
CA LEU A 424 9.29 18.61 -20.09
C LEU A 424 8.81 18.17 -18.71
N VAL A 425 9.01 19.03 -17.71
CA VAL A 425 8.52 18.88 -16.35
C VAL A 425 7.39 19.89 -16.18
N ASP A 426 6.14 19.44 -16.37
CA ASP A 426 4.97 20.34 -16.39
C ASP A 426 3.86 19.96 -15.42
N ASN A 427 3.08 20.91 -14.92
CA ASN A 427 1.92 20.61 -14.09
C ASN A 427 2.20 19.79 -12.81
N ASN A 428 3.42 19.77 -12.26
CA ASN A 428 3.73 19.01 -11.04
C ASN A 428 3.60 19.86 -9.78
N VAL A 429 3.47 19.19 -8.63
CA VAL A 429 3.42 19.80 -7.29
C VAL A 429 4.57 19.23 -6.44
N PHE A 430 5.51 20.08 -6.06
CA PHE A 430 6.66 19.75 -5.22
C PHE A 430 6.52 20.40 -3.85
N ILE A 431 6.51 19.61 -2.77
CA ILE A 431 6.24 20.09 -1.40
C ILE A 431 7.31 19.61 -0.42
N GLY A 432 7.93 20.50 0.34
CA GLY A 432 8.76 20.10 1.50
C GLY A 432 10.00 19.27 1.17
N ASN A 433 10.49 19.32 -0.08
CA ASN A 433 11.71 18.60 -0.46
C ASN A 433 12.96 19.39 -0.06
N SER A 434 14.04 18.72 0.34
CA SER A 434 15.24 19.46 0.78
C SER A 434 15.82 20.32 -0.33
N ASP A 435 15.82 19.86 -1.59
CA ASP A 435 16.20 20.64 -2.78
C ASP A 435 15.47 20.14 -4.05
N ILE A 436 15.64 20.84 -5.17
CA ILE A 436 15.44 20.32 -6.54
C ILE A 436 16.79 20.38 -7.23
N ARG A 437 17.17 19.36 -8.01
CA ARG A 437 18.53 19.27 -8.54
C ARG A 437 18.57 18.99 -10.03
N THR A 438 19.56 19.57 -10.69
CA THR A 438 20.00 19.17 -12.03
C THR A 438 21.52 19.19 -12.03
N LEU A 439 22.18 18.10 -12.44
CA LEU A 439 23.64 17.98 -12.47
C LEU A 439 24.10 17.57 -13.86
N ASP A 440 25.02 18.35 -14.46
CA ASP A 440 25.53 18.09 -15.80
C ASP A 440 24.35 17.83 -16.79
N ALA A 441 23.34 18.68 -16.76
CA ALA A 441 22.10 18.50 -17.52
C ALA A 441 21.81 19.72 -18.41
N THR A 442 21.09 19.51 -19.50
CA THR A 442 20.66 20.57 -20.41
C THR A 442 19.34 20.21 -21.10
N GLY A 443 18.65 21.19 -21.68
CA GLY A 443 17.42 20.96 -22.44
C GLY A 443 16.20 20.59 -21.59
N ILE A 444 16.10 21.12 -20.37
CA ILE A 444 14.98 20.84 -19.46
C ILE A 444 14.07 22.06 -19.36
N VAL A 445 12.77 21.83 -19.51
CA VAL A 445 11.72 22.84 -19.35
C VAL A 445 10.88 22.54 -18.13
N PHE A 446 10.83 23.48 -17.19
CA PHE A 446 9.91 23.49 -16.05
C PHE A 446 8.76 24.44 -16.37
N ALA A 447 7.58 23.89 -16.64
CA ALA A 447 6.42 24.66 -17.06
C ALA A 447 5.25 24.48 -16.10
N ASN A 448 4.67 25.56 -15.60
CA ASN A 448 3.40 25.52 -14.89
C ASN A 448 3.42 24.53 -13.70
N ASN A 449 4.51 24.46 -12.94
CA ASN A 449 4.59 23.66 -11.72
C ASN A 449 4.31 24.53 -10.48
N LEU A 450 4.02 23.87 -9.36
CA LEU A 450 4.00 24.48 -8.04
C LEU A 450 5.15 23.95 -7.19
N PHE A 451 5.91 24.88 -6.61
CA PHE A 451 6.94 24.60 -5.62
C PHE A 451 6.53 25.24 -4.29
N LEU A 452 6.29 24.43 -3.26
CA LEU A 452 6.00 24.86 -1.88
C LEU A 452 7.10 24.37 -0.94
N ASP A 453 7.77 25.30 -0.27
CA ASP A 453 8.70 25.04 0.83
C ASP A 453 9.74 23.96 0.52
N ASN A 454 10.23 23.95 -0.72
CA ASN A 454 11.41 23.18 -1.09
C ASN A 454 12.64 24.04 -0.77
N GLY A 455 13.82 23.46 -0.62
CA GLY A 455 15.04 24.27 -0.48
C GLY A 455 15.40 25.01 -1.77
N ARG A 456 16.60 24.77 -2.28
CA ARG A 456 17.10 25.43 -3.49
C ARG A 456 16.92 24.55 -4.70
N VAL A 457 16.56 25.19 -5.82
CA VAL A 457 16.72 24.59 -7.14
C VAL A 457 18.19 24.77 -7.55
N ASN A 458 18.96 23.70 -7.48
CA ASN A 458 20.38 23.68 -7.82
C ASN A 458 20.58 23.23 -9.28
N THR A 459 21.19 24.09 -10.08
CA THR A 459 21.65 23.75 -11.45
C THR A 459 23.17 23.70 -11.45
N ASP A 460 23.73 22.50 -11.33
CA ASP A 460 25.16 22.27 -11.10
C ASP A 460 25.82 21.53 -12.27
N GLY A 461 27.15 21.56 -12.30
CA GLY A 461 27.96 20.85 -13.29
C GLY A 461 28.97 21.75 -13.98
N SER A 462 30.09 21.17 -14.39
CA SER A 462 31.14 21.83 -15.19
C SER A 462 31.08 21.43 -16.67
N GLY A 463 30.09 20.61 -17.03
CA GLY A 463 29.95 20.01 -18.35
C GLY A 463 30.54 18.61 -18.40
N ARG A 464 29.67 17.61 -18.58
CA ARG A 464 29.98 16.21 -18.85
C ARG A 464 29.45 15.86 -20.24
N ASP A 465 30.10 14.94 -20.95
CA ASP A 465 29.48 14.36 -22.14
C ASP A 465 28.23 13.57 -21.73
N ALA A 466 27.05 14.07 -22.11
CA ALA A 466 25.80 13.33 -21.98
C ALA A 466 25.46 12.64 -23.30
N TYR A 467 24.92 11.44 -23.17
CA TYR A 467 24.41 10.67 -24.28
C TYR A 467 23.03 11.19 -24.68
N TYR A 468 22.81 11.28 -25.97
CA TYR A 468 21.52 11.59 -26.56
C TYR A 468 21.37 10.85 -27.88
N PHE A 469 20.15 10.77 -28.38
CA PHE A 469 19.85 10.04 -29.59
C PHE A 469 19.79 11.01 -30.75
N GLN A 470 20.42 10.62 -31.85
CA GLN A 470 20.28 11.33 -33.09
C GLN A 470 18.79 11.35 -33.46
N PRO A 471 18.28 12.51 -33.86
CA PRO A 471 16.84 12.66 -33.97
C PRO A 471 16.18 11.65 -34.93
N GLY A 472 15.12 10.99 -34.47
CA GLY A 472 14.31 10.06 -35.28
C GLY A 472 14.95 8.69 -35.46
N THR A 473 16.00 8.42 -34.69
CA THR A 473 16.77 7.18 -34.73
C THR A 473 17.12 6.75 -33.32
N MET A 474 17.44 5.48 -33.15
CA MET A 474 18.10 5.01 -31.93
C MET A 474 19.63 5.17 -31.99
N ASN A 475 20.19 5.92 -32.95
CA ASN A 475 21.63 6.13 -33.03
C ASN A 475 22.08 7.05 -31.90
N GLU A 476 22.71 6.49 -30.89
CA GLU A 476 23.25 7.25 -29.77
C GLU A 476 24.50 8.06 -30.20
N THR A 477 24.64 9.26 -29.65
CA THR A 477 25.79 10.14 -29.79
C THR A 477 25.99 10.87 -28.46
N THR A 478 27.11 11.58 -28.30
CA THR A 478 27.35 12.42 -27.11
C THR A 478 27.51 13.88 -27.47
N ALA A 479 27.21 14.75 -26.51
CA ALA A 479 27.60 16.14 -26.53
C ALA A 479 27.83 16.62 -25.10
N LEU A 480 28.74 17.59 -24.95
CA LEU A 480 28.94 18.28 -23.68
C LEU A 480 27.62 18.88 -23.23
N THR A 481 27.18 18.47 -22.04
CA THR A 481 26.12 19.14 -21.32
C THR A 481 26.61 20.53 -21.02
N SER A 482 25.82 21.53 -21.36
CA SER A 482 26.12 22.88 -20.97
C SER A 482 25.03 23.33 -20.00
N PRO A 483 25.36 23.99 -18.87
CA PRO A 483 24.39 24.63 -17.95
C PRO A 483 23.47 25.70 -18.61
N GLN A 484 23.48 25.77 -19.94
CA GLN A 484 23.06 26.87 -20.79
C GLN A 484 21.64 26.73 -21.40
N LYS A 485 20.84 25.72 -21.04
CA LYS A 485 19.47 25.59 -21.58
C LYS A 485 18.47 25.03 -20.57
N PHE A 486 18.23 25.79 -19.50
CA PHE A 486 17.11 25.56 -18.59
C PHE A 486 16.04 26.62 -18.82
N PHE A 487 14.79 26.17 -18.93
CA PHE A 487 13.66 27.05 -19.23
C PHE A 487 12.61 26.91 -18.14
N TRP A 488 12.15 28.04 -17.62
CA TRP A 488 11.21 28.13 -16.52
C TRP A 488 10.04 28.99 -16.98
N TYR A 489 8.86 28.38 -17.12
CA TYR A 489 7.66 29.05 -17.60
C TYR A 489 6.53 28.91 -16.60
N ASN A 490 5.87 30.01 -16.22
CA ASN A 490 4.60 29.98 -15.48
C ASN A 490 4.59 29.22 -14.14
N ASN A 491 5.74 29.02 -13.48
CA ASN A 491 5.77 28.29 -12.21
C ASN A 491 5.31 29.19 -11.05
N LEU A 492 4.54 28.61 -10.12
CA LEU A 492 4.20 29.24 -8.85
C LEU A 492 5.19 28.75 -7.78
N VAL A 493 5.74 29.68 -7.02
CA VAL A 493 6.86 29.41 -6.12
C VAL A 493 6.62 30.06 -4.76
N GLN A 494 6.60 29.26 -3.70
CA GLN A 494 6.53 29.71 -2.33
C GLN A 494 7.54 28.93 -1.49
N GLY A 495 8.29 29.64 -0.63
CA GLY A 495 9.30 29.04 0.25
C GLY A 495 10.46 28.32 -0.47
N THR A 496 10.52 28.39 -1.81
CA THR A 496 11.51 27.71 -2.65
C THR A 496 12.40 28.71 -3.35
N THR A 497 13.72 28.48 -3.33
CA THR A 497 14.69 29.35 -4.01
C THR A 497 14.90 28.88 -5.45
N LEU A 498 14.38 29.62 -6.42
CA LEU A 498 14.68 29.42 -7.84
C LEU A 498 16.19 29.58 -8.13
N PRO A 499 16.71 28.95 -9.20
CA PRO A 499 18.16 28.94 -9.43
C PRO A 499 18.68 30.37 -9.70
N ASP A 500 19.94 30.66 -9.37
CA ASP A 500 20.52 31.99 -9.60
C ASP A 500 20.79 32.25 -11.09
N SER A 501 20.66 33.51 -11.51
CA SER A 501 21.06 33.98 -12.84
C SER A 501 22.59 34.23 -12.86
N ALA A 502 23.39 33.16 -12.78
CA ALA A 502 24.85 33.27 -12.87
C ALA A 502 25.29 33.63 -14.31
N THR A 503 26.33 34.45 -14.45
CA THR A 503 26.81 35.00 -15.73
C THR A 503 27.27 33.95 -16.75
N ASP A 504 27.56 32.72 -16.31
CA ASP A 504 27.97 31.58 -17.10
C ASP A 504 26.83 30.58 -17.41
N LYS A 505 25.62 30.81 -16.88
CA LYS A 505 24.43 29.97 -17.07
C LYS A 505 23.36 30.72 -17.87
N THR A 506 23.04 30.24 -19.07
CA THR A 506 21.87 30.76 -19.81
C THR A 506 20.59 30.06 -19.35
N GLN A 507 19.84 30.77 -18.50
CA GLN A 507 18.52 30.36 -18.04
C GLN A 507 17.47 31.31 -18.62
N VAL A 508 16.34 30.76 -19.08
CA VAL A 508 15.17 31.54 -19.47
C VAL A 508 14.13 31.40 -18.37
N LYS A 509 13.67 32.53 -17.83
CA LYS A 509 12.63 32.58 -16.80
C LYS A 509 11.56 33.57 -17.24
N GLU A 510 10.39 33.08 -17.62
CA GLU A 510 9.26 33.92 -18.06
C GLU A 510 7.98 33.50 -17.33
N GLY A 511 7.24 34.46 -16.78
CA GLY A 511 5.98 34.19 -16.09
C GLY A 511 6.12 33.38 -14.79
N ASN A 512 7.27 33.32 -14.13
CA ASN A 512 7.38 32.65 -12.83
C ASN A 512 6.99 33.64 -11.72
N PHE A 513 6.17 33.20 -10.77
CA PHE A 513 5.61 34.06 -9.73
C PHE A 513 5.99 33.53 -8.34
N SER A 514 6.65 34.39 -7.57
CA SER A 514 6.99 34.17 -6.17
C SER A 514 6.22 35.12 -5.27
N ASN A 515 6.00 34.76 -4.01
CA ASN A 515 5.28 35.57 -3.02
C ASN A 515 3.81 35.87 -3.39
N VAL A 516 3.22 35.08 -4.29
CA VAL A 516 1.79 35.17 -4.66
C VAL A 516 0.94 34.12 -3.95
N ILE A 517 1.56 33.18 -3.23
CA ILE A 517 0.88 32.14 -2.45
C ILE A 517 1.15 32.39 -0.97
N SER A 518 0.12 32.27 -0.13
CA SER A 518 0.27 32.27 1.33
C SER A 518 -0.69 31.26 1.97
N ASN A 519 -0.52 31.01 3.28
CA ASN A 519 -1.38 30.10 4.05
C ASN A 519 -1.57 28.70 3.42
N ALA A 520 -0.52 28.18 2.77
CA ALA A 520 -0.57 26.85 2.19
C ALA A 520 -0.72 25.80 3.29
N ARG A 521 -1.69 24.90 3.12
CA ARG A 521 -1.99 23.78 4.03
C ARG A 521 -2.35 22.57 3.20
N TYR A 522 -1.94 21.39 3.64
CA TYR A 522 -2.27 20.15 2.94
C TYR A 522 -2.62 19.03 3.91
N THR A 523 -3.37 18.06 3.41
CA THR A 523 -3.61 16.76 4.06
C THR A 523 -3.06 15.69 3.12
N ALA A 524 -2.24 14.78 3.65
CA ALA A 524 -1.44 13.85 2.86
C ALA A 524 -1.52 12.42 3.43
N THR A 525 -2.57 11.67 3.08
CA THR A 525 -2.71 10.27 3.48
C THR A 525 -2.14 9.33 2.40
N ASN A 526 -2.27 8.03 2.58
CA ASN A 526 -1.92 7.03 1.56
C ASN A 526 -3.01 6.87 0.48
N THR A 527 -4.16 7.51 0.65
CA THR A 527 -5.33 7.37 -0.21
C THR A 527 -5.87 8.70 -0.71
N GLN A 528 -5.42 9.82 -0.15
CA GLN A 528 -5.90 11.15 -0.51
C GLN A 528 -4.81 12.20 -0.31
N MET A 529 -4.80 13.19 -1.20
CA MET A 529 -4.04 14.42 -1.00
C MET A 529 -4.92 15.63 -1.33
N SER A 530 -5.03 16.57 -0.39
CA SER A 530 -5.66 17.87 -0.62
C SER A 530 -4.71 19.00 -0.29
N LEU A 531 -4.82 20.10 -1.04
CA LEU A 531 -4.04 21.33 -0.85
C LEU A 531 -4.98 22.53 -0.83
N SER A 532 -4.82 23.40 0.15
CA SER A 532 -5.44 24.72 0.20
C SER A 532 -4.39 25.82 0.33
N PHE A 533 -4.62 26.96 -0.30
CA PHE A 533 -3.75 28.13 -0.18
C PHE A 533 -4.50 29.41 -0.56
N ASP A 534 -4.01 30.55 -0.10
CA ASP A 534 -4.45 31.86 -0.56
C ASP A 534 -3.58 32.32 -1.73
N LEU A 535 -4.21 32.83 -2.79
CA LEU A 535 -3.57 33.32 -4.00
C LEU A 535 -3.78 34.83 -4.17
N ASP A 536 -2.70 35.61 -4.28
CA ASP A 536 -2.74 36.97 -4.80
C ASP A 536 -2.57 36.94 -6.33
N ALA A 537 -3.69 36.84 -7.04
CA ALA A 537 -3.70 36.80 -8.49
C ALA A 537 -3.35 38.17 -9.11
N SER A 538 -3.36 39.27 -8.35
CA SER A 538 -2.96 40.59 -8.87
C SER A 538 -1.47 40.65 -9.24
N GLY A 539 -0.66 39.80 -8.60
CA GLY A 539 0.76 39.57 -8.91
C GLY A 539 1.01 38.74 -10.16
N ILE A 540 -0.01 38.08 -10.72
CA ILE A 540 0.09 37.23 -11.91
C ILE A 540 -0.26 38.06 -13.15
N LYS A 541 0.76 38.43 -13.94
CA LYS A 541 0.61 39.21 -15.18
C LYS A 541 1.43 38.59 -16.31
N GLY A 542 0.81 38.46 -17.49
CA GLY A 542 1.51 38.10 -18.73
C GLY A 542 2.08 36.68 -18.74
N LEU A 543 1.19 35.68 -18.83
CA LEU A 543 1.58 34.28 -18.90
C LEU A 543 2.19 33.93 -20.25
N THR A 544 3.21 33.09 -20.22
CA THR A 544 3.93 32.65 -21.42
C THR A 544 3.27 31.39 -21.96
N PRO A 545 2.71 31.38 -23.18
CA PRO A 545 2.26 30.14 -23.80
C PRO A 545 3.40 29.14 -23.89
N VAL A 546 3.24 27.95 -23.32
CA VAL A 546 4.21 26.86 -23.42
C VAL A 546 3.83 26.04 -24.63
N THR A 547 4.50 26.33 -25.74
CA THR A 547 4.26 25.73 -27.05
C THR A 547 5.34 24.73 -27.40
N GLN A 548 5.06 23.90 -28.41
CA GLN A 548 6.03 23.03 -29.06
C GLN A 548 7.38 23.69 -29.38
N SER A 549 7.37 24.92 -29.90
CA SER A 549 8.59 25.66 -30.24
C SER A 549 9.45 26.03 -29.02
N ARG A 550 8.88 26.09 -27.81
CA ARG A 550 9.59 26.44 -26.56
C ARG A 550 10.12 25.24 -25.81
N VAL A 551 9.41 24.11 -25.89
CA VAL A 551 9.87 22.83 -25.31
C VAL A 551 11.02 22.23 -26.12
N GLY A 552 11.07 22.58 -27.40
CA GLY A 552 12.11 22.12 -28.32
C GLY A 552 11.67 20.89 -29.11
N VAL A 553 12.26 20.75 -30.28
CA VAL A 553 12.07 19.61 -31.19
C VAL A 553 13.33 18.77 -31.19
N ILE A 554 13.20 17.46 -31.41
CA ILE A 554 14.36 16.61 -31.68
C ILE A 554 14.89 17.05 -33.07
N PRO A 555 16.08 17.69 -33.21
CA PRO A 555 16.42 18.56 -34.34
C PRO A 555 16.39 18.00 -35.79
N ARG A 556 16.17 16.69 -35.99
CA ARG A 556 16.03 16.03 -37.31
C ARG A 556 14.91 14.97 -37.38
N ALA A 557 14.22 14.67 -36.28
CA ALA A 557 13.03 13.81 -36.25
C ALA A 557 11.77 14.61 -36.59
N ASN A 558 11.83 15.92 -36.35
CA ASN A 558 10.70 16.85 -36.35
C ASN A 558 9.55 16.41 -35.42
N GLN A 559 9.84 15.53 -34.46
CA GLN A 559 8.94 15.14 -33.40
C GLN A 559 9.24 16.00 -32.18
N SER A 560 8.19 16.50 -31.55
CA SER A 560 8.28 17.19 -30.28
C SER A 560 7.63 16.35 -29.19
N ILE A 561 7.95 16.67 -27.95
CA ILE A 561 7.02 16.41 -26.84
C ILE A 561 5.69 17.09 -27.21
N ALA A 562 4.55 16.44 -26.97
CA ALA A 562 3.26 17.12 -26.99
C ALA A 562 3.27 18.20 -25.91
N ALA A 563 3.68 19.40 -26.30
CA ALA A 563 4.22 20.45 -25.45
C ALA A 563 3.20 21.53 -25.11
N ASP A 564 2.11 21.58 -25.87
CA ASP A 564 1.00 22.46 -25.56
C ASP A 564 0.44 22.03 -24.21
N VAL A 565 0.83 22.75 -23.16
CA VAL A 565 0.29 22.59 -21.80
C VAL A 565 -1.09 23.22 -21.82
N THR A 566 -2.00 22.51 -22.49
CA THR A 566 -3.41 22.84 -22.72
C THR A 566 -4.31 22.00 -21.85
N THR A 567 -3.73 21.17 -20.98
CA THR A 567 -4.47 20.37 -20.02
C THR A 567 -4.10 20.79 -18.61
N ASP A 568 -5.09 20.83 -17.72
CA ASP A 568 -4.89 21.05 -16.30
C ASP A 568 -4.17 19.87 -15.61
N PHE A 569 -4.02 19.96 -14.29
CA PHE A 569 -3.45 18.90 -13.45
C PHE A 569 -4.07 17.52 -13.68
N PHE A 570 -5.40 17.49 -13.84
CA PHE A 570 -6.17 16.26 -14.01
C PHE A 570 -6.16 15.77 -15.46
N GLY A 571 -5.51 16.51 -16.37
CA GLY A 571 -5.46 16.21 -17.79
C GLY A 571 -6.67 16.68 -18.57
N ALA A 572 -7.57 17.49 -17.99
CA ALA A 572 -8.71 18.05 -18.69
C ALA A 572 -8.29 19.25 -19.55
N ALA A 573 -8.84 19.36 -20.77
CA ALA A 573 -8.53 20.44 -21.68
C ALA A 573 -8.93 21.82 -21.11
N VAL A 574 -8.05 22.81 -21.25
CA VAL A 574 -8.22 24.20 -20.82
C VAL A 574 -8.44 25.08 -22.05
N ASN A 575 -9.40 26.00 -21.98
CA ASN A 575 -9.73 26.92 -23.08
C ASN A 575 -8.52 27.81 -23.46
N THR A 576 -8.20 27.88 -24.75
CA THR A 576 -7.01 28.56 -25.32
C THR A 576 -6.99 30.09 -25.18
N GLY A 577 -8.03 30.70 -24.59
CA GLY A 577 -8.15 32.15 -24.38
C GLY A 577 -7.71 32.64 -22.99
N SER A 578 -7.32 31.75 -22.09
CA SER A 578 -6.80 32.07 -20.76
C SER A 578 -5.69 31.09 -20.45
N VAL A 579 -4.44 31.51 -20.69
CA VAL A 579 -3.31 30.65 -20.34
C VAL A 579 -3.35 30.44 -18.82
N MET A 580 -3.39 29.19 -18.38
CA MET A 580 -2.83 28.64 -17.14
C MET A 580 -3.27 27.18 -17.11
N ALA A 581 -2.68 26.35 -17.96
CA ALA A 581 -2.70 24.92 -17.67
C ALA A 581 -1.45 24.63 -16.84
N GLY A 582 -1.69 24.52 -15.53
CA GLY A 582 -0.80 24.24 -14.40
C GLY A 582 -1.57 23.41 -13.38
N PRO A 583 -1.00 23.04 -12.22
CA PRO A 583 -1.68 22.22 -11.23
C PRO A 583 -2.99 22.84 -10.68
N PHE A 584 -3.18 24.15 -10.87
CA PHE A 584 -4.34 24.88 -10.39
C PHE A 584 -4.95 25.74 -11.50
N ALA A 585 -5.07 25.16 -12.70
CA ALA A 585 -5.94 25.74 -13.72
C ALA A 585 -7.32 26.01 -13.11
N GLY A 586 -7.75 27.27 -13.08
CA GLY A 586 -8.98 27.69 -12.39
C GLY A 586 -8.82 28.25 -10.97
N ALA A 587 -7.60 28.36 -10.45
CA ALA A 587 -7.35 29.13 -9.23
C ALA A 587 -7.76 30.60 -9.42
N HIS A 588 -8.27 31.20 -8.35
CA HIS A 588 -8.76 32.58 -8.33
C HIS A 588 -8.14 33.36 -7.17
N ASN A 589 -8.23 34.69 -7.23
CA ASN A 589 -7.74 35.56 -6.17
C ASN A 589 -8.45 35.23 -4.84
N GLY A 590 -7.68 35.08 -3.76
CA GLY A 590 -8.18 34.68 -2.43
C GLY A 590 -7.95 33.19 -2.16
N THR A 591 -8.79 32.62 -1.29
CA THR A 591 -8.64 31.24 -0.81
C THR A 591 -9.03 30.21 -1.86
N ASN A 592 -8.16 29.22 -2.08
CA ASN A 592 -8.39 28.09 -2.96
C ASN A 592 -8.22 26.77 -2.20
N SER A 593 -8.93 25.73 -2.64
CA SER A 593 -8.80 24.37 -2.10
C SER A 593 -9.00 23.35 -3.22
N PHE A 594 -8.11 22.36 -3.28
CA PHE A 594 -8.06 21.36 -4.34
C PHE A 594 -7.82 19.97 -3.74
N ALA A 595 -8.55 18.97 -4.21
CA ALA A 595 -8.20 17.56 -4.02
C ALA A 595 -7.27 17.14 -5.16
N LEU A 596 -6.00 16.88 -4.88
CA LEU A 596 -5.00 16.58 -5.90
C LEU A 596 -4.89 15.08 -6.18
N TRP A 597 -5.19 14.23 -5.19
CA TRP A 597 -5.06 12.80 -5.33
C TRP A 597 -6.23 12.06 -4.65
N PRO A 598 -6.81 11.02 -5.28
CA PRO A 598 -6.47 10.48 -6.60
C PRO A 598 -6.88 11.42 -7.73
N PRO A 599 -6.15 11.44 -8.86
CA PRO A 599 -6.62 12.11 -10.07
C PRO A 599 -8.01 11.61 -10.46
N ALA A 600 -8.84 12.49 -11.01
CA ALA A 600 -10.22 12.16 -11.37
C ALA A 600 -10.31 10.88 -12.21
N GLY A 601 -11.15 9.94 -11.78
CA GLY A 601 -11.35 8.64 -12.45
C GLY A 601 -10.23 7.62 -12.23
N GLN A 602 -9.24 7.91 -11.39
CA GLN A 602 -8.22 6.94 -10.98
C GLN A 602 -8.52 6.38 -9.59
N THR A 603 -8.18 5.12 -9.40
CA THR A 603 -8.22 4.43 -8.11
C THR A 603 -6.94 3.64 -7.96
N VAL A 604 -6.32 3.68 -6.79
CA VAL A 604 -5.16 2.84 -6.44
C VAL A 604 -5.53 1.98 -5.24
N PRO A 605 -5.05 0.73 -5.18
CA PRO A 605 -5.28 -0.11 -4.03
C PRO A 605 -4.89 0.58 -2.73
N LYS A 606 -5.74 0.45 -1.70
CA LYS A 606 -5.36 0.82 -0.34
C LYS A 606 -4.27 -0.13 0.14
N PRO A 607 -3.32 0.32 0.98
CA PRO A 607 -2.34 -0.59 1.58
C PRO A 607 -3.06 -1.71 2.35
N PRO A 608 -2.50 -2.93 2.39
CA PRO A 608 -3.09 -4.02 3.16
C PRO A 608 -3.08 -3.61 4.63
N GLU A 609 -4.16 -3.89 5.34
CA GLU A 609 -4.17 -3.71 6.79
C GLU A 609 -3.06 -4.59 7.40
N PRO A 610 -2.36 -4.11 8.44
CA PRO A 610 -1.44 -4.95 9.20
C PRO A 610 -2.16 -6.20 9.76
N PRO A 611 -1.43 -7.30 10.05
CA PRO A 611 -2.04 -8.48 10.65
C PRO A 611 -2.81 -8.11 11.91
N ALA A 612 -3.93 -8.79 12.16
CA ALA A 612 -4.74 -8.59 13.36
C ALA A 612 -3.85 -8.66 14.62
N GLY A 613 -3.96 -7.67 15.50
CA GLY A 613 -3.12 -7.58 16.70
C GLY A 613 -1.75 -6.90 16.50
N THR A 614 -1.50 -6.30 15.34
CA THR A 614 -0.32 -5.44 15.10
C THR A 614 -0.59 -4.00 15.52
N PRO A 615 0.24 -3.38 16.38
CA PRO A 615 0.08 -1.97 16.72
C PRO A 615 0.23 -1.05 15.50
N VAL A 616 -0.74 -0.17 15.29
CA VAL A 616 -0.74 0.84 14.22
C VAL A 616 -0.70 2.24 14.80
N ASN A 617 -0.27 3.26 14.03
CA ASN A 617 -0.30 4.65 14.48
C ASN A 617 -1.76 5.15 14.55
N LEU A 618 -2.30 5.15 15.76
CA LEU A 618 -3.66 5.57 16.08
C LEU A 618 -3.85 7.08 16.03
N SER A 619 -2.77 7.89 16.12
CA SER A 619 -2.86 9.35 16.05
C SER A 619 -3.29 9.84 14.66
N LEU A 620 -3.00 9.08 13.60
CA LEU A 620 -3.38 9.40 12.23
C LEU A 620 -4.76 8.86 11.83
N ASN A 621 -5.45 8.17 12.75
CA ASN A 621 -6.80 7.68 12.47
C ASN A 621 -7.77 8.85 12.27
N ALA A 622 -8.72 8.72 11.35
CA ALA A 622 -9.72 9.76 11.08
C ALA A 622 -10.56 10.18 12.31
N ASN A 623 -10.64 9.30 13.32
CA ASN A 623 -11.35 9.57 14.57
C ASN A 623 -10.47 10.21 15.66
N ALA A 624 -9.15 10.25 15.47
CA ALA A 624 -8.23 10.81 16.44
C ALA A 624 -8.34 12.34 16.48
N LYS A 625 -8.36 12.93 17.68
CA LYS A 625 -8.48 14.38 17.87
C LYS A 625 -7.51 14.84 18.95
N ALA A 626 -6.70 15.85 18.63
CA ALA A 626 -5.78 16.44 19.59
C ALA A 626 -6.32 17.72 20.23
N THR A 627 -6.10 17.88 21.53
CA THR A 627 -6.32 19.12 22.28
C THR A 627 -5.11 19.41 23.16
N ALA A 628 -4.94 20.66 23.58
CA ALA A 628 -3.82 21.06 24.41
C ALA A 628 -4.24 22.10 25.46
N SER A 629 -3.46 22.17 26.53
CA SER A 629 -3.52 23.19 27.58
C SER A 629 -3.49 24.63 27.03
N TYR A 630 -2.72 24.83 25.96
CA TYR A 630 -2.57 26.08 25.25
C TYR A 630 -2.28 25.82 23.77
N GLN A 631 -2.63 26.78 22.91
CA GLN A 631 -2.32 26.76 21.47
C GLN A 631 -1.84 28.16 21.05
N ASP A 632 -0.59 28.26 20.58
CA ASP A 632 -0.01 29.55 20.20
C ASP A 632 -0.39 29.95 18.76
N GLY A 633 -1.45 30.75 18.63
CA GLY A 633 -1.94 31.23 17.34
C GLY A 633 -2.30 30.08 16.41
N THR A 634 -1.51 29.88 15.35
CA THR A 634 -1.70 28.79 14.37
C THR A 634 -1.02 27.47 14.77
N LEU A 635 -0.26 27.44 15.86
CA LEU A 635 0.48 26.27 16.35
C LEU A 635 -0.43 25.38 17.23
N THR A 636 -1.47 24.83 16.59
CA THR A 636 -2.56 24.09 17.23
C THR A 636 -2.18 22.66 17.59
N ALA A 637 -2.94 22.03 18.49
CA ALA A 637 -2.71 20.63 18.87
C ALA A 637 -2.88 19.65 17.68
N ALA A 638 -3.77 19.97 16.73
CA ALA A 638 -4.02 19.15 15.55
C ALA A 638 -2.78 19.00 14.65
N ASN A 639 -1.91 20.02 14.64
CA ASN A 639 -0.67 20.02 13.87
C ASN A 639 0.37 18.99 14.35
N ALA A 640 0.17 18.37 15.51
CA ALA A 640 1.06 17.35 16.04
C ALA A 640 0.53 15.92 15.83
N ILE A 641 -0.56 15.75 15.06
CA ILE A 641 -1.13 14.43 14.72
C ILE A 641 -1.56 14.36 13.25
N ASP A 642 -1.03 15.24 12.39
CA ASP A 642 -1.44 15.36 10.99
C ASP A 642 -0.48 14.61 10.03
N GLY A 643 0.62 14.07 10.55
CA GLY A 643 1.62 13.35 9.77
C GLY A 643 2.48 14.28 8.91
N ASN A 644 2.44 15.59 9.17
CA ASN A 644 3.23 16.58 8.48
C ASN A 644 4.38 17.10 9.36
N PRO A 645 5.65 16.76 9.04
CA PRO A 645 6.79 17.14 9.86
C PRO A 645 7.13 18.63 9.83
N SER A 646 6.43 19.46 9.02
CA SER A 646 6.65 20.91 8.95
C SER A 646 5.65 21.73 9.80
N THR A 647 4.57 21.10 10.25
CA THR A 647 3.59 21.71 11.16
C THR A 647 3.87 21.27 12.59
N ARG A 648 3.50 22.10 13.56
CA ARG A 648 3.74 21.78 14.98
C ARG A 648 2.69 22.35 15.90
N TRP A 649 2.51 21.68 17.02
CA TRP A 649 1.90 22.26 18.22
C TRP A 649 2.97 23.01 19.02
N SER A 650 2.59 24.11 19.68
CA SER A 650 3.41 24.79 20.68
C SER A 650 2.58 25.19 21.89
N SER A 651 3.14 24.99 23.08
CA SER A 651 2.68 25.64 24.30
C SER A 651 2.94 27.15 24.22
N ASP A 652 2.46 27.89 25.23
CA ASP A 652 2.83 29.29 25.36
C ASP A 652 4.31 29.44 25.73
N HIS A 653 4.88 30.59 25.37
CA HIS A 653 6.26 30.95 25.71
C HIS A 653 6.39 31.42 27.18
N SER A 654 5.43 31.07 28.05
CA SER A 654 5.37 31.51 29.46
C SER A 654 6.21 30.65 30.41
N ASN A 655 6.81 29.57 29.90
CA ASN A 655 7.44 28.51 30.69
C ASN A 655 6.46 27.85 31.68
N ASP A 656 5.20 27.65 31.29
CA ASP A 656 4.32 26.75 32.03
C ASP A 656 4.89 25.33 31.97
N ASN A 657 5.57 24.96 33.05
CA ASN A 657 6.14 23.64 33.25
C ASN A 657 5.09 22.53 33.25
N ASN A 658 3.79 22.85 33.33
CA ASN A 658 2.68 21.90 33.29
C ASN A 658 1.84 22.03 32.00
N ALA A 659 2.36 22.62 30.93
CA ALA A 659 1.70 22.55 29.64
C ALA A 659 1.64 21.11 29.10
N TRP A 660 0.52 20.77 28.46
CA TRP A 660 0.22 19.45 27.92
C TRP A 660 -0.45 19.49 26.55
N ILE A 661 -0.29 18.40 25.80
CA ILE A 661 -1.07 18.02 24.62
C ILE A 661 -1.62 16.60 24.82
N GLN A 662 -2.88 16.38 24.46
CA GLN A 662 -3.53 15.08 24.53
C GLN A 662 -4.21 14.71 23.21
N ILE A 663 -4.43 13.41 23.02
CA ILE A 663 -5.09 12.83 21.87
C ILE A 663 -6.24 11.96 22.38
N ASP A 664 -7.46 12.22 21.91
CA ASP A 664 -8.58 11.29 21.95
C ASP A 664 -8.45 10.35 20.74
N LEU A 665 -8.23 9.06 20.97
CA LEU A 665 -8.10 8.06 19.89
C LEU A 665 -9.46 7.61 19.31
N GLY A 666 -10.57 8.11 19.87
CA GLY A 666 -11.94 7.79 19.46
C GLY A 666 -12.49 6.47 20.00
N SER A 667 -11.63 5.56 20.46
CA SER A 667 -11.99 4.27 21.08
C SER A 667 -10.89 3.82 22.04
N THR A 668 -11.14 2.78 22.84
CA THR A 668 -10.13 2.20 23.74
C THR A 668 -9.22 1.24 22.99
N TYR A 669 -7.91 1.39 23.17
CA TYR A 669 -6.89 0.55 22.56
C TYR A 669 -5.95 -0.03 23.61
N THR A 670 -5.32 -1.16 23.30
CA THR A 670 -4.10 -1.61 23.96
C THR A 670 -2.92 -0.87 23.34
N LEU A 671 -2.42 0.14 24.04
CA LEU A 671 -1.37 1.05 23.58
C LEU A 671 0.00 0.45 23.86
N SER A 672 0.83 0.40 22.83
CA SER A 672 2.20 -0.14 22.91
C SER A 672 3.24 0.96 23.07
N THR A 673 3.15 2.02 22.28
CA THR A 673 4.26 2.97 22.07
C THR A 673 3.74 4.38 21.86
N ALA A 674 4.50 5.37 22.32
CA ALA A 674 4.35 6.76 21.94
C ALA A 674 5.66 7.28 21.31
N VAL A 675 5.56 7.96 20.17
CA VAL A 675 6.69 8.63 19.50
C VAL A 675 6.46 10.14 19.57
N LEU A 676 7.45 10.86 20.05
CA LEU A 676 7.45 12.31 20.19
C LEU A 676 8.50 12.89 19.25
N SER A 677 8.08 13.64 18.24
CA SER A 677 8.98 14.40 17.37
C SER A 677 9.02 15.84 17.85
N TRP A 678 10.05 16.19 18.62
CA TRP A 678 10.21 17.51 19.23
C TRP A 678 10.76 18.54 18.24
N GLU A 679 10.34 19.79 18.43
CA GLU A 679 11.07 20.95 17.93
C GLU A 679 12.26 21.29 18.86
N ALA A 680 13.06 22.32 18.54
CA ALA A 680 14.13 22.79 19.43
C ALA A 680 13.62 23.17 20.83
N ALA A 681 12.36 23.59 20.96
CA ALA A 681 11.65 23.72 22.24
C ALA A 681 11.11 22.36 22.72
N TYR A 682 11.96 21.55 23.36
CA TYR A 682 11.60 20.21 23.85
C TYR A 682 11.50 20.13 25.39
N ALA A 683 10.90 19.04 25.87
CA ALA A 683 10.83 18.75 27.30
C ALA A 683 12.08 18.00 27.79
N LYS A 684 12.81 18.58 28.74
CA LYS A 684 13.83 17.85 29.51
C LYS A 684 13.19 16.91 30.52
N GLY A 685 12.07 17.31 31.12
CA GLY A 685 11.23 16.42 31.93
C GLY A 685 9.80 16.42 31.43
N TYR A 686 9.22 15.23 31.26
CA TYR A 686 7.83 15.04 30.84
C TYR A 686 7.28 13.69 31.27
N LYS A 687 5.97 13.53 31.14
CA LYS A 687 5.22 12.29 31.34
C LYS A 687 4.39 11.95 30.11
N ILE A 688 4.22 10.65 29.85
CA ILE A 688 3.13 10.14 29.03
C ILE A 688 2.10 9.53 29.95
N GLN A 689 0.85 9.95 29.79
CA GLN A 689 -0.26 9.52 30.62
C GLN A 689 -1.38 8.96 29.75
N VAL A 690 -2.12 8.00 30.29
CA VAL A 690 -3.28 7.38 29.64
C VAL A 690 -4.54 7.56 30.47
N SER A 691 -5.69 7.60 29.82
CA SER A 691 -6.99 7.72 30.45
C SER A 691 -8.10 7.09 29.61
N ASP A 692 -9.17 6.63 30.24
CA ASP A 692 -10.38 6.17 29.55
C ASP A 692 -11.41 7.31 29.35
N ASP A 693 -11.30 8.42 30.10
CA ASP A 693 -12.32 9.47 30.18
C ASP A 693 -11.78 10.91 30.08
N ALA A 694 -10.47 11.07 29.85
CA ALA A 694 -9.74 12.34 29.79
C ALA A 694 -9.72 13.17 31.09
N THR A 695 -10.25 12.64 32.19
CA THR A 695 -10.29 13.31 33.50
C THR A 695 -9.42 12.60 34.53
N HIS A 696 -9.39 11.27 34.52
CA HIS A 696 -8.58 10.45 35.40
C HIS A 696 -7.38 9.90 34.65
N TRP A 697 -6.19 10.39 34.99
CA TRP A 697 -4.96 10.09 34.26
C TRP A 697 -4.05 9.17 35.07
N THR A 698 -3.47 8.18 34.39
CA THR A 698 -2.43 7.30 34.94
C THR A 698 -1.13 7.52 34.18
N ASP A 699 -0.02 7.69 34.90
CA ASP A 699 1.31 7.78 34.30
C ASP A 699 1.69 6.43 33.67
N ALA A 700 1.91 6.43 32.36
CA ALA A 700 2.46 5.28 31.62
C ALA A 700 3.98 5.38 31.48
N TYR A 701 4.52 6.60 31.40
CA TYR A 701 5.95 6.87 31.33
C TYR A 701 6.29 8.22 31.99
N SER A 702 7.50 8.37 32.51
CA SER A 702 8.03 9.65 32.99
C SER A 702 9.54 9.73 32.85
N THR A 703 10.08 10.90 32.54
CA THR A 703 11.52 11.17 32.50
C THR A 703 11.85 12.57 33.00
N THR A 704 13.11 12.77 33.42
CA THR A 704 13.70 14.07 33.80
C THR A 704 14.94 14.41 32.97
N THR A 705 15.28 13.56 32.00
CA THR A 705 16.48 13.68 31.15
C THR A 705 16.15 13.46 29.67
N GLY A 706 14.99 13.92 29.21
CA GLY A 706 14.62 13.99 27.80
C GLY A 706 15.69 14.74 26.99
N GLN A 707 15.88 14.33 25.75
CA GLN A 707 16.98 14.76 24.88
C GLN A 707 16.49 15.62 23.70
N GLY A 708 15.20 15.66 23.43
CA GLY A 708 14.64 16.30 22.24
C GLY A 708 14.84 15.46 20.99
N GLY A 709 14.63 16.05 19.82
CA GLY A 709 14.60 15.29 18.55
C GLY A 709 13.44 14.29 18.53
N THR A 710 13.64 13.10 17.98
CA THR A 710 12.63 12.03 18.02
C THR A 710 12.87 11.10 19.20
N GLU A 711 11.94 11.08 20.14
CA GLU A 711 11.95 10.16 21.28
C GLU A 711 10.85 9.10 21.12
N THR A 712 11.16 7.85 21.46
CA THR A 712 10.19 6.74 21.43
C THR A 712 10.12 6.11 22.80
N VAL A 713 8.90 6.01 23.35
CA VAL A 713 8.67 5.50 24.70
C VAL A 713 7.63 4.38 24.70
N THR A 714 7.86 3.38 25.54
CA THR A 714 6.92 2.27 25.74
C THR A 714 5.77 2.72 26.65
N VAL A 715 4.54 2.42 26.26
CA VAL A 715 3.31 2.76 27.01
C VAL A 715 2.78 1.50 27.71
N ASN A 716 2.52 0.42 26.98
CA ASN A 716 1.99 -0.87 27.46
C ASN A 716 0.81 -0.72 28.45
N LYS A 717 -0.19 0.08 28.07
CA LYS A 717 -1.40 0.32 28.84
C LYS A 717 -2.61 0.34 27.93
N SER A 718 -3.79 0.06 28.48
CA SER A 718 -5.03 0.35 27.78
C SER A 718 -5.46 1.79 28.04
N GLY A 719 -6.08 2.42 27.05
CA GLY A 719 -6.65 3.75 27.19
C GLY A 719 -7.25 4.25 25.88
N ARG A 720 -8.17 5.20 25.99
CA ARG A 720 -8.71 5.96 24.85
C ARG A 720 -7.98 7.28 24.66
N TYR A 721 -7.56 7.90 25.75
CA TYR A 721 -6.88 9.18 25.75
C TYR A 721 -5.43 9.01 26.13
N VAL A 722 -4.54 9.71 25.42
CA VAL A 722 -3.11 9.74 25.73
C VAL A 722 -2.64 11.19 25.79
N ARG A 723 -1.81 11.53 26.78
CA ARG A 723 -1.33 12.90 27.00
C ARG A 723 0.17 12.93 27.22
N MET A 724 0.85 13.83 26.52
CA MET A 724 2.17 14.32 26.91
C MET A 724 1.97 15.49 27.87
N GLN A 725 2.52 15.36 29.08
CA GLN A 725 2.47 16.36 30.12
C GLN A 725 3.90 16.84 30.42
N GLY A 726 4.18 18.11 30.17
CA GLY A 726 5.43 18.75 30.55
C GLY A 726 5.67 18.70 32.06
N VAL A 727 6.96 18.71 32.44
CA VAL A 727 7.43 18.87 33.83
C VAL A 727 8.57 19.89 33.91
N THR A 728 9.54 19.83 32.97
CA THR A 728 10.67 20.77 32.91
C THR A 728 11.03 21.06 31.45
N PRO A 729 10.87 22.29 30.94
CA PRO A 729 11.29 22.65 29.60
C PRO A 729 12.82 22.68 29.50
N ALA A 730 13.36 22.30 28.35
CA ALA A 730 14.80 22.37 28.11
C ALA A 730 15.27 23.79 27.75
N THR A 731 14.36 24.63 27.29
CA THR A 731 14.62 26.02 26.86
C THR A 731 13.57 26.96 27.46
N GLN A 732 13.73 28.27 27.26
CA GLN A 732 12.79 29.30 27.71
C GLN A 732 11.49 29.37 26.86
N TYR A 733 11.34 28.49 25.87
CA TYR A 733 10.27 28.54 24.87
C TYR A 733 9.18 27.48 25.10
N GLY A 734 9.13 26.85 26.28
CA GLY A 734 8.12 25.85 26.60
C GLY A 734 8.32 24.52 25.86
N TYR A 735 7.23 23.97 25.31
CA TYR A 735 7.20 22.67 24.64
C TYR A 735 6.57 22.79 23.25
N SER A 736 7.17 22.12 22.27
CA SER A 736 6.65 22.06 20.91
C SER A 736 6.95 20.71 20.26
N LEU A 737 5.93 20.16 19.60
CA LEU A 737 5.98 18.86 18.93
C LEU A 737 5.58 19.04 17.47
N TYR A 738 6.43 18.57 16.57
CA TYR A 738 6.08 18.32 15.18
C TYR A 738 5.09 17.15 15.07
N GLU A 739 5.31 16.07 15.84
CA GLU A 739 4.41 14.90 15.84
C GLU A 739 4.31 14.26 17.24
N PHE A 740 3.13 13.73 17.56
CA PHE A 740 2.83 12.91 18.73
C PHE A 740 2.05 11.66 18.31
N GLU A 741 2.80 10.61 17.98
CA GLU A 741 2.25 9.37 17.43
C GLU A 741 2.00 8.36 18.54
N ILE A 742 0.81 7.77 18.57
CA ILE A 742 0.41 6.73 19.52
C ILE A 742 0.17 5.44 18.76
N TYR A 743 0.87 4.37 19.15
CA TYR A 743 0.72 3.05 18.55
C TYR A 743 -0.04 2.11 19.46
N GLY A 744 -0.94 1.32 18.89
CA GLY A 744 -1.70 0.32 19.65
C GLY A 744 -2.62 -0.54 18.79
N THR A 745 -3.30 -1.49 19.43
CA THR A 745 -4.28 -2.40 18.83
C THR A 745 -5.64 -2.21 19.49
N PRO A 746 -6.77 -2.53 18.83
CA PRO A 746 -8.08 -2.48 19.46
C PRO A 746 -8.09 -3.27 20.78
N ALA A 747 -8.63 -2.66 21.85
CA ALA A 747 -8.70 -3.33 23.14
C ALA A 747 -9.64 -4.55 23.06
N GLY A 748 -9.12 -5.75 23.32
CA GLY A 748 -9.85 -7.03 23.18
C GLY A 748 -9.10 -8.13 22.44
N ALA A 749 -7.93 -7.84 21.84
CA ALA A 749 -7.16 -8.80 21.04
C ALA A 749 -6.25 -9.78 21.83
N THR A 750 -6.43 -9.97 23.15
CA THR A 750 -5.58 -10.88 23.95
C THR A 750 -6.38 -11.92 24.76
N GLY A 751 -6.48 -13.14 24.21
CA GLY A 751 -6.14 -14.39 24.89
C GLY A 751 -6.96 -14.93 26.08
N SER A 752 -8.30 -14.95 26.02
CA SER A 752 -9.14 -15.74 26.95
C SER A 752 -10.41 -16.23 26.26
N GLY A 753 -10.51 -17.54 26.01
CA GLY A 753 -11.70 -18.20 25.47
C GLY A 753 -11.38 -19.57 24.81
N PRO A 754 -12.33 -20.17 24.05
CA PRO A 754 -12.14 -21.46 23.40
C PRO A 754 -11.04 -21.43 22.33
N THR A 755 -10.28 -22.52 22.24
CA THR A 755 -9.21 -22.71 21.25
C THR A 755 -9.64 -23.72 20.18
N PHE A 756 -9.48 -23.37 18.91
CA PHE A 756 -9.85 -24.15 17.74
C PHE A 756 -8.59 -24.62 17.03
N TYR A 757 -8.59 -25.87 16.57
CA TYR A 757 -7.42 -26.54 16.02
C TYR A 757 -7.69 -27.09 14.62
N GLY A 758 -6.72 -26.90 13.72
CA GLY A 758 -6.76 -27.36 12.32
C GLY A 758 -6.72 -28.87 12.15
N ASP A 759 -6.12 -29.59 13.11
CA ASP A 759 -6.05 -31.05 13.09
C ASP A 759 -6.76 -31.68 14.31
N ALA A 760 -7.01 -32.99 14.25
CA ALA A 760 -7.46 -33.77 15.39
C ALA A 760 -6.38 -33.84 16.49
N ASN A 761 -6.81 -34.15 17.72
CA ASN A 761 -6.02 -34.24 18.94
C ASN A 761 -5.27 -32.95 19.30
N TYR A 762 -5.88 -31.79 19.03
CA TYR A 762 -5.34 -30.47 19.30
C TYR A 762 -4.03 -30.15 18.53
N GLY A 763 -3.86 -30.73 17.34
CA GLY A 763 -2.75 -30.47 16.43
C GLY A 763 -3.05 -29.36 15.41
N GLY A 764 -2.06 -29.00 14.61
CA GLY A 764 -2.22 -28.02 13.53
C GLY A 764 -2.33 -26.58 14.01
N THR A 765 -2.83 -25.70 13.13
CA THR A 765 -3.07 -24.27 13.43
C THR A 765 -4.01 -24.12 14.62
N ALA A 766 -3.61 -23.38 15.64
CA ALA A 766 -4.38 -23.17 16.86
C ALA A 766 -4.78 -21.69 17.01
N VAL A 767 -6.07 -21.42 17.16
CA VAL A 767 -6.61 -20.05 17.30
C VAL A 767 -7.52 -19.98 18.51
N THR A 768 -7.31 -19.01 19.40
CA THR A 768 -8.16 -18.79 20.58
C THR A 768 -9.07 -17.60 20.36
N LEU A 769 -10.38 -17.80 20.48
CA LEU A 769 -11.39 -16.75 20.31
C LEU A 769 -12.01 -16.37 21.66
N GLY A 770 -12.21 -15.08 21.90
CA GLY A 770 -12.96 -14.58 23.05
C GLY A 770 -14.47 -14.75 22.89
N ALA A 771 -15.25 -14.23 23.84
CA ALA A 771 -16.70 -14.15 23.70
C ALA A 771 -17.07 -13.21 22.54
N GLY A 772 -17.97 -13.64 21.65
CA GLY A 772 -18.31 -12.90 20.44
C GLY A 772 -18.97 -13.76 19.36
N ASN A 773 -19.38 -13.10 18.28
CA ASN A 773 -19.95 -13.73 17.10
C ASN A 773 -18.91 -13.70 15.97
N TYR A 774 -18.59 -14.86 15.41
CA TYR A 774 -17.57 -15.03 14.40
C TYR A 774 -18.19 -15.68 13.17
N ASP A 775 -18.59 -14.86 12.21
CA ASP A 775 -18.97 -15.35 10.88
C ASP A 775 -17.72 -15.65 10.04
N LEU A 776 -17.87 -16.19 8.84
CA LEU A 776 -16.76 -16.65 8.00
C LEU A 776 -15.64 -15.60 7.83
N PRO A 777 -15.91 -14.31 7.54
CA PRO A 777 -14.86 -13.31 7.43
C PRO A 777 -14.09 -13.10 8.74
N GLN A 778 -14.76 -13.19 9.90
CA GLN A 778 -14.14 -13.04 11.21
C GLN A 778 -13.31 -14.26 11.60
N LEU A 779 -13.74 -15.47 11.22
CA LEU A 779 -12.95 -16.69 11.41
C LEU A 779 -11.67 -16.67 10.56
N GLN A 780 -11.80 -16.30 9.29
CA GLN A 780 -10.66 -16.14 8.38
C GLN A 780 -9.70 -15.06 8.87
N ALA A 781 -10.22 -13.92 9.35
CA ALA A 781 -9.42 -12.87 9.96
C ALA A 781 -8.71 -13.31 11.25
N ALA A 782 -9.29 -14.26 11.99
CA ALA A 782 -8.67 -14.86 13.17
C ALA A 782 -7.69 -16.00 12.84
N GLY A 783 -7.52 -16.36 11.56
CA GLY A 783 -6.61 -17.43 11.13
C GLY A 783 -7.25 -18.84 11.08
N ILE A 784 -8.57 -18.93 11.18
CA ILE A 784 -9.33 -20.18 10.99
C ILE A 784 -9.87 -20.19 9.56
N ALA A 785 -9.41 -21.11 8.72
CA ALA A 785 -9.92 -21.25 7.36
C ALA A 785 -11.35 -21.80 7.38
N ASN A 786 -12.11 -21.56 6.30
CA ASN A 786 -13.43 -22.16 6.18
C ASN A 786 -13.29 -23.67 6.27
N ASP A 787 -14.21 -24.33 6.98
CA ASP A 787 -14.28 -25.78 6.98
C ASP A 787 -12.95 -26.43 7.36
N SER A 788 -12.24 -25.88 8.35
CA SER A 788 -10.90 -26.36 8.72
C SER A 788 -10.74 -26.73 10.20
N ILE A 789 -11.80 -26.69 11.00
CA ILE A 789 -11.71 -27.03 12.42
C ILE A 789 -11.88 -28.54 12.60
N SER A 790 -10.89 -29.19 13.21
CA SER A 790 -10.85 -30.62 13.45
C SER A 790 -10.76 -31.02 14.94
N SER A 791 -10.43 -30.08 15.85
CA SER A 791 -10.60 -30.25 17.30
C SER A 791 -10.75 -28.91 18.05
N ILE A 792 -11.31 -28.92 19.26
CA ILE A 792 -11.64 -27.70 20.03
C ILE A 792 -11.35 -27.91 21.53
N LYS A 793 -10.74 -26.93 22.20
CA LYS A 793 -10.73 -26.82 23.67
C LYS A 793 -11.68 -25.73 24.14
N VAL A 794 -12.52 -26.03 25.12
CA VAL A 794 -13.52 -25.10 25.66
C VAL A 794 -13.30 -24.96 27.17
N PRO A 795 -12.72 -23.84 27.65
CA PRO A 795 -12.55 -23.58 29.06
C PRO A 795 -13.90 -23.59 29.82
N ALA A 796 -13.87 -23.99 31.09
CA ALA A 796 -15.05 -23.99 31.93
C ALA A 796 -15.69 -22.58 32.00
N GLY A 797 -17.00 -22.50 31.80
CA GLY A 797 -17.74 -21.24 31.80
C GLY A 797 -17.90 -20.60 30.42
N TYR A 798 -17.39 -21.22 29.35
CA TYR A 798 -17.62 -20.83 27.96
C TYR A 798 -18.54 -21.84 27.24
N THR A 799 -19.28 -21.35 26.24
CA THR A 799 -20.10 -22.15 25.32
C THR A 799 -19.85 -21.68 23.90
N VAL A 800 -19.45 -22.60 23.02
CA VAL A 800 -19.33 -22.37 21.57
C VAL A 800 -20.56 -22.95 20.88
N THR A 801 -21.23 -22.16 20.06
CA THR A 801 -22.27 -22.62 19.13
C THR A 801 -21.75 -22.45 17.71
N ALA A 802 -21.42 -23.54 17.02
CA ALA A 802 -20.89 -23.56 15.67
C ALA A 802 -21.97 -23.93 14.65
N TYR A 803 -21.79 -23.51 13.40
CA TYR A 803 -22.76 -23.68 12.33
C TYR A 803 -22.09 -24.11 11.02
N ALA A 804 -22.81 -24.90 10.24
CA ALA A 804 -22.33 -25.43 8.97
C ALA A 804 -22.10 -24.36 7.90
N ASP A 805 -22.91 -23.30 7.91
CA ASP A 805 -22.88 -22.25 6.91
C ASP A 805 -22.54 -20.89 7.55
N GLY A 806 -22.18 -19.91 6.70
CA GLY A 806 -22.04 -18.51 7.11
C GLY A 806 -23.37 -17.91 7.60
N GLY A 807 -23.30 -16.75 8.24
CA GLY A 807 -24.45 -16.05 8.80
C GLY A 807 -25.09 -16.74 10.02
N PHE A 808 -24.40 -17.69 10.66
CA PHE A 808 -24.93 -18.52 11.75
C PHE A 808 -26.13 -19.38 11.34
N THR A 809 -26.07 -19.96 10.14
CA THR A 809 -27.14 -20.77 9.54
C THR A 809 -26.66 -22.19 9.22
N GLY A 810 -27.59 -23.07 8.84
CA GLY A 810 -27.27 -24.47 8.57
C GLY A 810 -27.27 -25.36 9.82
N THR A 811 -26.60 -26.52 9.73
CA THR A 811 -26.53 -27.48 10.84
C THR A 811 -25.77 -26.87 12.02
N GLN A 812 -26.36 -26.90 13.21
CA GLN A 812 -25.79 -26.29 14.41
C GLN A 812 -25.16 -27.35 15.34
N TRP A 813 -24.00 -27.03 15.91
CA TRP A 813 -23.33 -27.80 16.96
C TRP A 813 -23.02 -26.93 18.17
N THR A 814 -23.01 -27.52 19.38
CA THR A 814 -22.69 -26.80 20.61
C THR A 814 -21.60 -27.53 21.39
N PHE A 815 -20.59 -26.78 21.84
CA PHE A 815 -19.47 -27.28 22.62
C PHE A 815 -19.36 -26.51 23.94
N THR A 816 -19.36 -27.23 25.05
CA THR A 816 -19.20 -26.70 26.42
C THR A 816 -18.00 -27.31 27.16
N ALA A 817 -17.25 -28.17 26.48
CA ALA A 817 -16.07 -28.86 26.98
C ALA A 817 -15.15 -29.22 25.80
N ASP A 818 -13.92 -29.61 26.10
CA ASP A 818 -12.94 -30.04 25.11
C ASP A 818 -13.46 -31.21 24.24
N ASN A 819 -13.23 -31.11 22.94
CA ASN A 819 -13.46 -32.18 21.98
C ASN A 819 -12.17 -32.41 21.17
N PRO A 820 -11.43 -33.51 21.44
CA PRO A 820 -10.17 -33.78 20.76
C PRO A 820 -10.33 -34.24 19.32
N ASN A 821 -11.52 -34.63 18.83
CA ASN A 821 -11.63 -35.18 17.48
C ASN A 821 -13.05 -35.05 16.89
N LEU A 822 -13.22 -34.05 16.01
CA LEU A 822 -14.51 -33.76 15.38
C LEU A 822 -14.90 -34.75 14.27
N THR A 823 -13.97 -35.58 13.77
CA THR A 823 -14.25 -36.58 12.70
C THR A 823 -15.34 -37.59 13.09
N THR A 824 -15.59 -37.75 14.39
CA THR A 824 -16.59 -38.69 14.92
C THR A 824 -17.94 -38.03 15.21
N THR A 825 -18.04 -36.70 15.10
CA THR A 825 -19.23 -35.91 15.51
C THR A 825 -19.92 -35.17 14.37
N GLY A 826 -19.50 -35.40 13.11
CA GLY A 826 -20.17 -34.89 11.91
C GLY A 826 -19.99 -33.39 11.63
N ASN A 827 -19.05 -32.77 12.32
CA ASN A 827 -18.73 -31.33 12.31
C ASN A 827 -17.25 -31.05 12.01
N ASN A 828 -16.50 -32.08 11.63
CA ASN A 828 -15.13 -31.96 11.17
C ASN A 828 -15.09 -31.23 9.84
N ASP A 829 -14.25 -30.21 9.75
CA ASP A 829 -14.03 -29.49 8.49
C ASP A 829 -15.37 -29.05 7.85
N ALA A 830 -16.29 -28.60 8.70
CA ALA A 830 -17.65 -28.26 8.30
C ALA A 830 -18.19 -27.05 9.07
N ILE A 831 -17.34 -26.30 9.78
CA ILE A 831 -17.75 -25.14 10.56
C ILE A 831 -17.38 -23.88 9.78
N SER A 832 -18.40 -23.13 9.37
CA SER A 832 -18.26 -21.89 8.60
C SER A 832 -18.57 -20.64 9.43
N SER A 833 -19.26 -20.77 10.57
CA SER A 833 -19.47 -19.67 11.54
C SER A 833 -19.67 -20.20 12.97
N LEU A 834 -19.40 -19.38 13.98
CA LEU A 834 -19.59 -19.74 15.40
C LEU A 834 -19.88 -18.55 16.32
N ARG A 835 -20.54 -18.82 17.44
CA ARG A 835 -20.79 -17.88 18.55
C ARG A 835 -20.14 -18.39 19.82
N VAL A 836 -19.37 -17.56 20.51
CA VAL A 836 -18.76 -17.86 21.80
C VAL A 836 -19.46 -17.03 22.88
N THR A 837 -19.98 -17.68 23.92
CA THR A 837 -20.65 -17.04 25.06
C THR A 837 -20.03 -17.47 26.38
N GLY A 838 -19.99 -16.60 27.40
CA GLY A 838 -19.41 -16.88 28.72
C GLY A 838 -18.12 -16.12 29.05
N GLY A 839 -17.65 -16.19 30.32
CA GLY A 839 -16.41 -15.54 30.80
C GLY A 839 -16.54 -14.43 31.87
N GLY A 840 -17.56 -14.44 32.73
CA GLY A 840 -17.88 -13.27 33.58
C GLY A 840 -16.99 -13.03 34.81
N THR A 841 -16.56 -11.78 35.00
CA THR A 841 -16.66 -11.09 36.30
C THR A 841 -17.40 -9.76 36.12
N GLY A 842 -18.41 -9.52 36.96
CA GLY A 842 -19.42 -8.46 36.78
C GLY A 842 -18.94 -7.02 36.94
N GLY A 843 -19.60 -6.13 36.21
CA GLY A 843 -19.50 -4.68 36.32
C GLY A 843 -20.56 -4.03 35.44
N THR A 844 -21.44 -3.23 36.05
CA THR A 844 -22.59 -2.54 35.46
C THR A 844 -22.18 -1.60 34.32
N ALA A 845 -22.69 -1.82 33.10
CA ALA A 845 -22.51 -0.88 31.99
C ALA A 845 -23.49 0.31 32.12
N GLY A 846 -22.94 1.45 32.55
CA GLY A 846 -23.51 2.79 32.37
C GLY A 846 -22.87 3.50 31.16
N PRO A 847 -23.44 4.62 30.67
CA PRO A 847 -23.77 4.76 29.25
C PRO A 847 -22.83 5.67 28.45
N GLY A 848 -22.75 5.43 27.14
CA GLY A 848 -22.34 6.43 26.16
C GLY A 848 -21.44 5.90 25.05
N ASP A 849 -21.97 5.07 24.13
CA ASP A 849 -21.32 4.93 22.83
C ASP A 849 -22.32 4.73 21.68
N SER A 850 -21.93 5.27 20.54
CA SER A 850 -22.72 5.74 19.40
C SER A 850 -23.15 4.66 18.38
N GLY A 851 -23.22 3.40 18.79
CA GLY A 851 -23.40 2.23 17.90
C GLY A 851 -24.84 1.79 17.57
N GLY A 852 -25.86 2.63 17.81
CA GLY A 852 -27.25 2.24 17.58
C GLY A 852 -27.71 2.45 16.13
N SER A 853 -28.52 1.54 15.60
CA SER A 853 -29.26 1.77 14.35
C SER A 853 -30.30 2.88 14.51
N ALA A 854 -30.64 3.57 13.43
CA ALA A 854 -31.74 4.53 13.38
C ALA A 854 -32.79 4.12 12.36
N LEU A 855 -34.06 4.44 12.66
CA LEU A 855 -35.19 4.22 11.77
C LEU A 855 -35.58 5.55 11.12
N ARG A 856 -35.44 5.68 9.80
CA ARG A 856 -35.88 6.85 9.05
C ARG A 856 -37.18 6.55 8.32
N SER A 857 -38.27 7.24 8.65
CA SER A 857 -39.57 6.96 8.05
C SER A 857 -39.61 7.39 6.58
N ARG A 858 -40.11 6.52 5.70
CA ARG A 858 -40.37 6.87 4.29
C ARG A 858 -41.57 7.80 4.11
N ALA A 859 -42.38 8.00 5.15
CA ALA A 859 -43.54 8.89 5.10
C ALA A 859 -43.16 10.37 5.03
N ASN A 860 -42.08 10.79 5.72
CA ASN A 860 -41.62 12.19 5.76
C ASN A 860 -40.09 12.37 5.70
N SER A 861 -39.32 11.29 5.54
CA SER A 861 -37.86 11.30 5.50
C SER A 861 -37.18 11.81 6.79
N LEU A 862 -37.86 11.70 7.94
CA LEU A 862 -37.33 12.05 9.26
C LEU A 862 -37.03 10.79 10.10
N TYR A 863 -36.08 10.91 11.03
CA TYR A 863 -35.72 9.85 11.98
C TYR A 863 -36.75 9.74 13.10
N VAL A 864 -36.99 8.50 13.53
CA VAL A 864 -37.84 8.17 14.68
C VAL A 864 -37.12 8.53 15.96
N THR A 865 -37.73 9.43 16.73
CA THR A 865 -37.28 9.83 18.05
C THR A 865 -37.92 8.93 19.11
N ALA A 866 -37.13 8.44 20.04
CA ALA A 866 -37.55 7.61 21.17
C ALA A 866 -37.11 8.20 22.53
N GLY A 867 -37.80 7.76 23.58
CA GLY A 867 -37.63 8.18 24.96
C GLY A 867 -38.81 7.68 25.82
N SER A 868 -39.13 8.37 26.90
CA SER A 868 -40.28 8.04 27.75
C SER A 868 -41.64 8.49 27.19
N SER A 869 -41.65 9.11 26.01
CA SER A 869 -42.84 9.54 25.27
C SER A 869 -43.07 8.66 24.03
N PRO A 870 -44.27 8.67 23.43
CA PRO A 870 -44.53 7.93 22.20
C PRO A 870 -43.52 8.25 21.09
N LEU A 871 -43.11 7.22 20.35
CA LEU A 871 -42.14 7.33 19.25
C LEU A 871 -42.75 8.13 18.09
N VAL A 872 -42.04 9.13 17.57
CA VAL A 872 -42.49 9.99 16.44
C VAL A 872 -41.35 10.21 15.45
N ALA A 873 -41.63 10.15 14.14
CA ALA A 873 -40.67 10.44 13.08
C ALA A 873 -40.54 11.96 12.84
N ASN A 874 -39.79 12.67 13.69
CA ASN A 874 -39.76 14.14 13.70
C ASN A 874 -38.36 14.78 13.66
N ALA A 875 -37.29 14.00 13.58
CA ALA A 875 -35.92 14.52 13.64
C ALA A 875 -35.21 14.50 12.27
N SER A 876 -34.53 15.58 11.90
CA SER A 876 -33.69 15.66 10.69
C SER A 876 -32.22 15.28 10.94
N THR A 877 -31.82 15.13 12.19
CA THR A 877 -30.46 14.80 12.62
C THR A 877 -30.46 13.64 13.61
N LEU A 878 -29.32 12.96 13.74
CA LEU A 878 -29.14 11.82 14.63
C LEU A 878 -28.48 12.26 15.95
N THR A 879 -29.16 12.00 17.06
CA THR A 879 -28.62 12.04 18.42
C THR A 879 -28.93 10.71 19.12
N ALA A 880 -28.55 10.56 20.40
CA ALA A 880 -28.96 9.39 21.20
C ALA A 880 -30.48 9.17 21.21
N ALA A 881 -31.29 10.22 21.02
CA ALA A 881 -32.74 10.09 20.97
C ALA A 881 -33.28 9.41 19.71
N GLN A 882 -32.48 9.28 18.64
CA GLN A 882 -32.87 8.63 17.37
C GLN A 882 -32.17 7.28 17.16
N ARG A 883 -31.41 6.81 18.16
CA ARG A 883 -30.57 5.63 18.07
C ARG A 883 -31.17 4.48 18.89
N PHE A 884 -31.08 3.27 18.34
CA PHE A 884 -31.64 2.05 18.90
C PHE A 884 -30.68 0.88 18.77
N ASP A 885 -30.67 -0.04 19.73
CA ASP A 885 -30.13 -1.37 19.51
C ASP A 885 -31.24 -2.31 19.00
N LEU A 886 -30.96 -3.04 17.93
CA LEU A 886 -31.78 -4.18 17.51
C LEU A 886 -31.29 -5.44 18.24
N VAL A 887 -31.97 -5.76 19.35
CA VAL A 887 -31.67 -6.92 20.17
C VAL A 887 -32.40 -8.12 19.60
N HIS A 888 -31.68 -9.02 18.95
CA HIS A 888 -32.28 -10.24 18.38
C HIS A 888 -32.69 -11.18 19.52
N LEU A 889 -33.97 -11.54 19.57
CA LEU A 889 -34.54 -12.45 20.57
C LEU A 889 -34.48 -13.91 20.10
N ASP A 890 -34.72 -14.11 18.79
CA ASP A 890 -34.58 -15.38 18.08
C ASP A 890 -34.34 -15.09 16.57
N THR A 891 -34.54 -16.09 15.70
CA THR A 891 -34.32 -15.97 14.25
C THR A 891 -35.28 -15.00 13.57
N ASP A 892 -36.51 -14.89 14.07
CA ASP A 892 -37.60 -14.13 13.41
C ASP A 892 -37.92 -12.83 14.17
N ASN A 893 -37.54 -12.73 15.45
CA ASN A 893 -37.96 -11.66 16.34
C ASN A 893 -36.82 -10.79 16.87
N VAL A 894 -37.06 -9.49 16.90
CA VAL A 894 -36.20 -8.47 17.50
C VAL A 894 -36.94 -7.69 18.59
N ALA A 895 -36.19 -7.22 19.58
CA ALA A 895 -36.59 -6.14 20.47
C ALA A 895 -35.80 -4.88 20.15
N ILE A 896 -36.45 -3.72 20.24
CA ILE A 896 -35.83 -2.44 19.91
C ILE A 896 -35.51 -1.73 21.22
N ARG A 897 -34.24 -1.50 21.54
CA ARG A 897 -33.82 -0.80 22.77
C ARG A 897 -33.40 0.63 22.44
N ALA A 898 -34.12 1.62 22.95
CA ALA A 898 -33.81 3.03 22.71
C ALA A 898 -32.59 3.49 23.50
N HIS A 899 -31.65 4.17 22.83
CA HIS A 899 -30.45 4.74 23.47
C HIS A 899 -30.78 5.93 24.39
N ALA A 900 -31.92 6.60 24.14
CA ALA A 900 -32.37 7.77 24.90
C ALA A 900 -32.54 7.49 26.41
N ASN A 901 -32.97 6.28 26.76
CA ASN A 901 -33.30 5.89 28.13
C ASN A 901 -32.96 4.43 28.47
N ASN A 902 -32.30 3.70 27.56
CA ASN A 902 -31.95 2.28 27.69
C ASN A 902 -33.17 1.35 27.94
N GLN A 903 -34.35 1.74 27.46
CA GLN A 903 -35.59 0.95 27.60
C GLN A 903 -36.02 0.37 26.25
N TYR A 904 -36.67 -0.80 26.31
CA TYR A 904 -37.26 -1.47 25.16
C TYR A 904 -38.56 -0.78 24.73
N VAL A 905 -38.71 -0.63 23.41
CA VAL A 905 -39.92 -0.16 22.74
C VAL A 905 -41.01 -1.21 22.91
N SER A 906 -42.16 -0.80 23.41
CA SER A 906 -43.32 -1.65 23.66
C SER A 906 -44.48 -1.25 22.74
N ALA A 907 -45.12 -2.23 22.11
CA ALA A 907 -46.42 -2.13 21.46
C ALA A 907 -47.52 -2.20 22.54
N ASP A 908 -47.66 -1.11 23.29
CA ASP A 908 -48.55 -1.02 24.46
C ASP A 908 -50.03 -1.31 24.10
N ASN A 909 -50.78 -1.79 25.10
CA ASN A 909 -52.20 -2.17 24.96
C ASN A 909 -52.43 -3.19 23.83
N ALA A 910 -51.61 -4.23 23.77
CA ALA A 910 -51.59 -5.23 22.70
C ALA A 910 -51.49 -4.61 21.28
N GLY A 911 -50.67 -3.57 21.15
CA GLY A 911 -50.42 -2.83 19.91
C GLY A 911 -51.54 -1.89 19.47
N ALA A 912 -52.59 -1.69 20.29
CA ALA A 912 -53.64 -0.71 20.02
C ALA A 912 -53.27 0.72 20.46
N ALA A 913 -52.16 0.90 21.20
CA ALA A 913 -51.63 2.20 21.59
C ALA A 913 -50.33 2.53 20.85
N ALA A 914 -49.88 3.78 20.99
CA ALA A 914 -48.61 4.22 20.42
C ALA A 914 -47.42 3.49 21.05
N LEU A 915 -46.37 3.28 20.25
CA LEU A 915 -45.14 2.65 20.70
C LEU A 915 -44.40 3.57 21.67
N ILE A 916 -43.94 3.05 22.80
CA ILE A 916 -43.19 3.80 23.82
C ILE A 916 -41.98 2.98 24.27
N ALA A 917 -40.80 3.59 24.38
CA ALA A 917 -39.62 2.96 24.98
C ALA A 917 -39.67 3.08 26.50
N ASN A 918 -40.36 2.17 27.18
CA ASN A 918 -40.62 2.26 28.63
C ASN A 918 -40.42 0.95 29.40
N ARG A 919 -39.86 -0.09 28.77
CA ARG A 919 -39.70 -1.42 29.39
C ARG A 919 -38.24 -1.75 29.72
N PRO A 920 -37.95 -2.25 30.93
CA PRO A 920 -36.58 -2.62 31.32
C PRO A 920 -36.11 -3.95 30.69
N THR A 921 -37.03 -4.79 30.22
CA THR A 921 -36.77 -6.12 29.66
C THR A 921 -37.69 -6.35 28.47
N ALA A 922 -37.21 -7.10 27.46
CA ALA A 922 -38.04 -7.51 26.33
C ALA A 922 -38.97 -8.67 26.73
N GLY A 923 -40.27 -8.50 26.51
CA GLY A 923 -41.30 -9.53 26.60
C GLY A 923 -42.21 -9.49 25.37
N ALA A 924 -43.40 -10.09 25.49
CA ALA A 924 -44.31 -10.29 24.36
C ALA A 924 -44.74 -8.98 23.66
N TRP A 925 -44.80 -7.85 24.39
CA TRP A 925 -45.21 -6.56 23.81
C TRP A 925 -44.03 -5.78 23.20
N GLU A 926 -42.79 -6.16 23.52
CA GLU A 926 -41.56 -5.53 23.02
C GLU A 926 -40.96 -6.31 21.84
N THR A 927 -41.67 -7.35 21.40
CA THR A 927 -41.23 -8.28 20.36
C THR A 927 -41.80 -7.84 19.00
N PHE A 928 -40.93 -7.66 18.02
CA PHE A 928 -41.28 -7.28 16.65
C PHE A 928 -40.62 -8.23 15.65
N HIS A 929 -41.34 -8.60 14.60
CA HIS A 929 -40.78 -9.24 13.43
C HIS A 929 -40.27 -8.17 12.47
N LEU A 930 -38.98 -8.23 12.12
CA LEU A 930 -38.34 -7.28 11.21
C LEU A 930 -38.43 -7.80 9.77
N VAL A 931 -39.28 -7.16 8.95
CA VAL A 931 -39.48 -7.53 7.56
C VAL A 931 -38.56 -6.70 6.66
N THR A 932 -37.68 -7.36 5.91
CA THR A 932 -36.90 -6.72 4.84
C THR A 932 -37.72 -6.69 3.55
N ASN A 933 -37.99 -5.48 3.04
CA ASN A 933 -38.81 -5.29 1.85
C ASN A 933 -37.96 -5.41 0.57
N PRO A 934 -38.55 -5.77 -0.59
CA PRO A 934 -37.82 -5.91 -1.86
C PRO A 934 -37.08 -4.66 -2.33
N ASN A 935 -37.49 -3.48 -1.86
CA ASN A 935 -36.87 -2.20 -2.18
C ASN A 935 -35.75 -1.78 -1.22
N GLY A 936 -35.33 -2.66 -0.30
CA GLY A 936 -34.26 -2.42 0.66
C GLY A 936 -34.67 -1.67 1.94
N THR A 937 -35.95 -1.27 2.07
CA THR A 937 -36.48 -0.72 3.33
C THR A 937 -36.84 -1.84 4.31
N VAL A 938 -37.08 -1.50 5.58
CA VAL A 938 -37.59 -2.41 6.61
C VAL A 938 -38.98 -2.02 7.09
N SER A 939 -39.75 -3.01 7.54
CA SER A 939 -41.03 -2.84 8.21
C SER A 939 -41.04 -3.61 9.52
N LEU A 940 -41.65 -3.05 10.55
CA LEU A 940 -41.77 -3.69 11.87
C LEU A 940 -43.18 -4.23 12.03
N GLN A 941 -43.33 -5.52 12.34
CA GLN A 941 -44.61 -6.14 12.67
C GLN A 941 -44.61 -6.50 14.16
N ALA A 942 -45.55 -5.95 14.94
CA ALA A 942 -45.61 -6.26 16.36
C ALA A 942 -46.10 -7.70 16.57
N ALA A 943 -45.33 -8.52 17.28
CA ALA A 943 -45.66 -9.93 17.49
C ALA A 943 -46.96 -10.11 18.28
N VAL A 944 -47.31 -9.15 19.15
CA VAL A 944 -48.50 -9.21 20.01
C VAL A 944 -49.83 -9.17 19.26
N ASN A 945 -49.89 -8.54 18.07
CA ASN A 945 -51.14 -8.40 17.31
C ASN A 945 -50.99 -8.68 15.80
N GLY A 946 -49.79 -8.99 15.34
CA GLY A 946 -49.49 -9.28 13.93
C GLY A 946 -49.64 -8.08 12.99
N LYS A 947 -49.72 -6.84 13.51
CA LYS A 947 -49.92 -5.63 12.72
C LYS A 947 -48.61 -4.89 12.49
N TYR A 948 -48.50 -4.19 11.37
CA TYR A 948 -47.35 -3.38 11.01
C TYR A 948 -47.36 -2.01 11.70
N VAL A 949 -46.19 -1.59 12.16
CA VAL A 949 -45.91 -0.27 12.73
C VAL A 949 -45.99 0.79 11.63
N THR A 950 -46.78 1.82 11.90
CA THR A 950 -47.15 2.85 10.93
C THR A 950 -46.74 4.22 11.40
N ALA A 951 -46.09 4.99 10.54
CA ALA A 951 -45.83 6.41 10.75
C ALA A 951 -47.08 7.24 10.40
N GLU A 952 -48.03 7.30 11.33
CA GLU A 952 -49.36 7.89 11.13
C GLU A 952 -49.32 9.35 10.67
N ASN A 953 -50.33 9.75 9.89
CA ASN A 953 -50.49 11.11 9.34
C ASN A 953 -49.21 11.64 8.66
N GLY A 954 -48.57 10.81 7.82
CA GLY A 954 -47.32 11.16 7.15
C GLY A 954 -46.14 11.31 8.11
N GLY A 955 -46.10 10.56 9.22
CA GLY A 955 -45.05 10.60 10.23
C GLY A 955 -45.13 11.76 11.23
N ALA A 956 -46.18 12.59 11.18
CA ALA A 956 -46.40 13.69 12.11
C ALA A 956 -47.11 13.26 13.42
N GLN A 957 -47.51 12.00 13.55
CA GLN A 957 -48.15 11.42 14.73
C GLN A 957 -47.34 10.24 15.28
N PRO A 958 -47.59 9.81 16.54
CA PRO A 958 -46.93 8.66 17.11
C PRO A 958 -47.05 7.39 16.26
N LEU A 959 -46.00 6.58 16.28
CA LEU A 959 -45.98 5.28 15.62
C LEU A 959 -46.93 4.31 16.35
N ILE A 960 -47.79 3.61 15.59
CA ILE A 960 -48.76 2.62 16.11
C ILE A 960 -48.69 1.34 15.27
N ALA A 961 -48.74 0.17 15.90
CA ALA A 961 -48.79 -1.14 15.22
C ALA A 961 -50.23 -1.53 14.89
N ASN A 962 -50.82 -0.93 13.84
CA ASN A 962 -52.25 -1.08 13.54
C ASN A 962 -52.60 -1.39 12.07
N ARG A 963 -51.61 -1.66 11.19
CA ARG A 963 -51.88 -1.96 9.76
C ARG A 963 -51.77 -3.43 9.42
N ASP A 964 -52.64 -3.87 8.50
CA ASP A 964 -52.69 -5.25 7.99
C ASP A 964 -51.69 -5.53 6.86
N SER A 965 -51.18 -4.49 6.20
CA SER A 965 -50.32 -4.62 5.02
C SER A 965 -49.29 -3.50 4.98
N ILE A 966 -48.13 -3.79 4.37
CA ILE A 966 -47.05 -2.83 4.17
C ILE A 966 -47.41 -1.89 3.00
N GLY A 967 -47.66 -0.62 3.30
CA GLY A 967 -47.79 0.47 2.36
C GLY A 967 -46.67 1.50 2.53
N PRO A 968 -46.84 2.73 1.98
CA PRO A 968 -45.80 3.77 2.06
C PRO A 968 -45.47 4.27 3.47
N TRP A 969 -46.36 4.09 4.46
CA TRP A 969 -46.20 4.64 5.81
C TRP A 969 -45.64 3.63 6.82
N GLU A 970 -45.55 2.36 6.42
CA GLU A 970 -45.05 1.24 7.24
C GLU A 970 -43.59 0.88 6.89
N GLN A 971 -42.95 1.68 6.03
CA GLN A 971 -41.58 1.47 5.55
C GLN A 971 -40.61 2.46 6.19
N PHE A 972 -39.46 1.95 6.63
CA PHE A 972 -38.38 2.69 7.25
C PHE A 972 -37.04 2.35 6.59
N ASP A 973 -36.17 3.33 6.38
CA ASP A 973 -34.76 3.06 6.07
C ASP A 973 -34.04 2.76 7.41
N LEU A 974 -33.40 1.60 7.51
CA LEU A 974 -32.58 1.22 8.66
C LEU A 974 -31.14 1.67 8.40
N THR A 975 -30.66 2.66 9.16
CA THR A 975 -29.32 3.23 8.97
C THR A 975 -28.43 2.92 10.16
N ALA A 976 -27.19 2.47 9.90
CA ALA A 976 -26.20 2.17 10.93
C ALA A 976 -25.67 3.43 11.66
#